data_AF-A0A6P5ZS57-F1
#
_entry.id   AF-A0A6P5ZS57-F1
#
_cell.length_a   1.000
_cell.length_b   1.000
_cell.length_c   1.000
_cell.angle_alpha   90.00
_cell.angle_beta   90.00
_cell.angle_gamma   90.00
#
_symmetry.space_group_name_H-M   'P 1'
#
loop_
_entity.id
_entity.type
_entity.pdbx_description
1 polymer ?
#
loop_
_entity_poly.entity_id
_entity_poly.type
_entity_poly.pdbx_seq_one_letter_code
_entity_poly.pdbx_strand_id
1 'polypeptide(L)'
;MMQQKSQDIVFTKRPYIEDVGPRKIKSMQFSMLSDSEIAKAAEVQVYKGVYYDPKNKPIEGGLLDPRMGPANKSGKCATCDGNFGECPGHYGYLALALPVYNVGYLSTILDILKCICKSCSHILLDEKLCKDYLKKMRNPKIEALKKGDIMKSIVKKCTAMAGGKAVRCWRCGFVNGTVKKAVAMLGIIHDRSKINDNSLEEFRSAISHTKESKASFNIATYVLNPVKVLSLFKRMTDVDCELLYLSDRPEKLIITNIAVPPIAIRPSVMVDGSQSNENDITERLKRIIQANASLRQELVETSAAFQCLGGWEMLQIEVAQYINSDVRGVPFSMQVSKPLSGFVQRIKGKQGRFRGNLSGKRVEYTGRTVISPDPNLKITEVAIPIHMARILTYPERVSNHNIEKLRQCVRNGPSKYPGARMVRYPDGSARLLIGDYRKRLADELKFGCIVDRHLEDGDIVLFNRQPSLHRMSIMCHRARIRPWRTLRFNESVCNPYNADFDGDEMNMHVPQTEEARTEALMLMGVQNNLCTPKNGEILVASTQDFLTSSFLITRKDTFYDRAAFSLICSYMGDGMDLIDLPTPTILKPIELWTGKQLFNVLLRPHASVKVYLNLMVKERNYSKKIIRKIEDKEIEVETMCPNDGFVYIRNSELICGQLGKATLGNGNKDGLYSVLLRDYNAHAAAACMNRLAKLSARWIGNHGFSIGIDDVQPGKSLNDEKAVTISGDYKKCDEQIHMFNEGKLQLKPGCDAAQTLEANITEILNNIRDKTGKVCMKELHWRNSPLIMSQCGSKGSAINISQMIACVGQQSVGGRRAPNGFIDRSLPHFHRGSKTPAAKGFVANSFYSGLTATEFFFHTMGGREGLVDTAVKTAETGYMSRRLIKALEDLSIHYDSTVRNASGCIVQFIYGDDGMDPAYMEGKGGFPLNFDRLLMKVKATCPPVEQNYLPVEAIPQMIEEQIAKHDPSGICSEAFKKSLVGFLKGRMNELLRVMTLVKYCVQKSEMLENVGHKISGITNRQLEVFVRTCISRYRSKVIEAGTAIGAIGAQSIGEPGTQMTLKTFHFAGVASMNITQGVPRIKEIINAAKRISTPIISSELEFADNVNIARMVKGRIEKTVLGQVAKSIKIVMTSRLASVVITLDMERIQDAQLYIDANIVKESILQTPKIKLKEQHGASSSYGH
;
A
#
# COMPACT_ATOMS: atom_id res chain seq x y z
N MET A 1 22.94 -47.26 14.51
CA MET A 1 24.20 -47.98 14.25
C MET A 1 24.18 -48.45 12.80
N MET A 2 24.97 -47.80 11.94
CA MET A 2 25.25 -48.26 10.56
C MET A 2 26.76 -48.48 10.49
N GLN A 3 27.16 -49.71 10.18
CA GLN A 3 28.54 -50.11 9.95
C GLN A 3 29.12 -49.26 8.81
N GLN A 4 30.10 -48.40 9.13
CA GLN A 4 31.00 -47.81 8.15
C GLN A 4 31.83 -48.94 7.55
N LYS A 5 31.54 -49.32 6.32
CA LYS A 5 32.50 -50.04 5.49
C LYS A 5 33.74 -49.16 5.35
N SER A 6 34.89 -49.69 5.77
CA SER A 6 36.21 -49.14 5.48
C SER A 6 36.33 -48.93 3.98
N GLN A 7 36.26 -47.68 3.51
CA GLN A 7 36.60 -47.35 2.14
C GLN A 7 38.12 -47.45 2.03
N ASP A 8 38.59 -48.37 1.19
CA ASP A 8 39.98 -48.45 0.79
C ASP A 8 40.43 -47.07 0.26
N ILE A 9 41.48 -46.52 0.84
CA ILE A 9 42.05 -45.25 0.42
C ILE A 9 42.67 -45.46 -0.97
N VAL A 10 41.95 -45.03 -2.01
CA VAL A 10 42.45 -45.08 -3.39
C VAL A 10 43.48 -43.97 -3.57
N PHE A 11 44.77 -44.31 -3.53
CA PHE A 11 45.86 -43.41 -3.87
C PHE A 11 45.80 -43.09 -5.37
N THR A 12 45.34 -41.89 -5.74
CA THR A 12 45.41 -41.39 -7.12
C THR A 12 46.48 -40.30 -7.24
N LYS A 13 47.22 -40.28 -8.36
CA LYS A 13 48.15 -39.18 -8.70
C LYS A 13 47.43 -37.88 -9.14
N ARG A 14 46.10 -37.80 -8.97
CA ARG A 14 45.34 -36.59 -9.32
C ARG A 14 45.54 -35.56 -8.21
N PRO A 15 45.85 -34.29 -8.53
CA PRO A 15 45.93 -33.25 -7.51
C PRO A 15 44.60 -33.18 -6.76
N TYR A 16 44.67 -33.14 -5.43
CA TYR A 16 43.50 -32.93 -4.59
C TYR A 16 42.89 -31.56 -4.92
N ILE A 17 41.72 -31.57 -5.56
CA ILE A 17 40.93 -30.36 -5.78
C ILE A 17 40.01 -30.24 -4.56
N GLU A 18 40.28 -29.25 -3.72
CA GLU A 18 39.46 -28.98 -2.53
C GLU A 18 38.02 -28.66 -2.99
N ASP A 19 37.06 -29.46 -2.54
CA ASP A 19 35.65 -29.16 -2.77
C ASP A 19 35.25 -27.98 -1.88
N VAL A 20 35.28 -26.80 -2.48
CA VAL A 20 35.06 -25.53 -1.80
C VAL A 20 33.60 -25.35 -1.33
N GLY A 21 32.72 -26.29 -1.66
CA GLY A 21 31.31 -26.28 -1.29
C GLY A 21 30.53 -25.09 -1.85
N PRO A 22 29.23 -24.98 -1.53
CA PRO A 22 28.40 -23.87 -1.98
C PRO A 22 28.77 -22.57 -1.26
N ARG A 23 29.19 -21.56 -2.02
CA ARG A 23 29.46 -20.20 -1.51
C ARG A 23 28.22 -19.31 -1.62
N LYS A 24 28.04 -18.39 -0.65
CA LYS A 24 26.97 -17.38 -0.67
C LYS A 24 27.55 -15.98 -0.92
N ILE A 25 26.87 -15.20 -1.75
CA ILE A 25 27.25 -13.80 -2.03
C ILE A 25 27.08 -12.96 -0.75
N LYS A 26 28.16 -12.34 -0.26
CA LYS A 26 28.16 -11.48 0.94
C LYS A 26 27.93 -10.00 0.61
N SER A 27 28.58 -9.50 -0.44
CA SER A 27 28.50 -8.10 -0.86
C SER A 27 28.76 -7.99 -2.36
N MET A 28 28.35 -6.86 -2.95
CA MET A 28 28.62 -6.52 -4.34
C MET A 28 29.38 -5.19 -4.37
N GLN A 29 30.57 -5.19 -4.99
CA GLN A 29 31.37 -3.99 -5.20
C GLN A 29 31.20 -3.51 -6.63
N PHE A 30 30.84 -2.23 -6.79
CA PHE A 30 30.71 -1.60 -8.10
C PHE A 30 32.01 -0.86 -8.44
N SER A 31 32.59 -1.17 -9.61
CA SER A 31 33.78 -0.51 -10.16
C SER A 31 33.61 -0.27 -11.67
N MET A 32 34.54 0.48 -12.25
CA MET A 32 34.61 0.71 -13.69
C MET A 32 35.66 -0.22 -14.29
N LEU A 33 35.44 -0.66 -15.53
CA LEU A 33 36.45 -1.41 -16.26
C LEU A 33 37.36 -0.45 -17.03
N SER A 34 38.66 -0.61 -16.86
CA SER A 34 39.71 0.02 -17.69
C SER A 34 39.83 -0.68 -19.05
N ASP A 35 40.55 -0.06 -19.97
CA ASP A 35 40.89 -0.64 -21.27
C ASP A 35 41.56 -2.01 -21.16
N SER A 36 42.51 -2.15 -20.24
CA SER A 36 43.24 -3.39 -19.98
C SER A 36 42.36 -4.47 -19.33
N GLU A 37 41.44 -4.09 -18.44
CA GLU A 37 40.49 -5.00 -17.82
C GLU A 37 39.46 -5.50 -18.84
N ILE A 38 38.96 -4.63 -19.73
CA ILE A 38 38.07 -5.03 -20.83
C ILE A 38 38.79 -6.01 -21.78
N ALA A 39 40.03 -5.72 -22.15
CA ALA A 39 40.82 -6.59 -23.02
C ALA A 39 41.09 -7.96 -22.37
N LYS A 40 41.38 -8.00 -21.05
CA LYS A 40 41.57 -9.25 -20.30
C LYS A 40 40.28 -10.08 -20.16
N ALA A 41 39.13 -9.43 -20.07
CA ALA A 41 37.84 -10.10 -19.93
C ALA A 41 37.23 -10.56 -21.27
N ALA A 42 37.77 -10.08 -22.39
CA ALA A 42 37.23 -10.35 -23.71
C ALA A 42 37.99 -11.47 -24.42
N GLU A 43 37.25 -12.38 -25.06
CA GLU A 43 37.80 -13.53 -25.79
C GLU A 43 38.14 -13.21 -27.24
N VAL A 44 37.50 -12.17 -27.82
CA VAL A 44 37.65 -11.81 -29.22
C VAL A 44 37.59 -10.30 -29.45
N GLN A 45 38.44 -9.83 -30.37
CA GLN A 45 38.34 -8.48 -30.92
C GLN A 45 37.29 -8.42 -32.03
N VAL A 46 36.30 -7.56 -31.88
CA VAL A 46 35.27 -7.34 -32.90
C VAL A 46 35.65 -6.11 -33.72
N TYR A 47 35.70 -6.26 -35.05
CA TYR A 47 36.04 -5.16 -35.97
C TYR A 47 35.27 -5.21 -37.29
N LYS A 48 34.58 -6.31 -37.63
CA LYS A 48 33.76 -6.43 -38.83
C LYS A 48 32.28 -6.18 -38.52
N GLY A 49 31.64 -5.31 -39.30
CA GLY A 49 30.20 -5.00 -39.21
C GLY A 49 29.27 -5.95 -39.98
N VAL A 50 29.76 -7.14 -40.38
CA VAL A 50 29.02 -8.14 -41.17
C VAL A 50 28.67 -9.33 -40.27
N TYR A 51 27.46 -9.88 -40.43
CA TYR A 51 26.91 -10.91 -39.56
C TYR A 51 27.28 -12.33 -40.01
N TYR A 52 26.96 -12.67 -41.26
CA TYR A 52 27.12 -14.00 -41.83
C TYR A 52 27.89 -13.94 -43.15
N ASP A 53 28.63 -15.00 -43.44
CA ASP A 53 29.26 -15.29 -44.73
C ASP A 53 28.21 -15.79 -45.74
N PRO A 54 28.45 -15.82 -47.07
CA PRO A 54 27.48 -16.32 -48.06
C PRO A 54 26.99 -17.75 -47.82
N LYS A 55 27.70 -18.53 -46.99
CA LYS A 55 27.31 -19.88 -46.53
C LYS A 55 26.42 -19.87 -45.28
N ASN A 56 25.87 -18.73 -44.86
CA ASN A 56 25.07 -18.52 -43.64
C ASN A 56 25.79 -18.93 -42.33
N LYS A 57 27.14 -18.88 -42.32
CA LYS A 57 27.94 -19.10 -41.11
C LYS A 57 28.34 -17.76 -40.50
N PRO A 58 28.31 -17.61 -39.16
CA PRO A 58 28.79 -16.39 -38.52
C PRO A 58 30.27 -16.13 -38.84
N ILE A 59 30.61 -14.87 -39.12
CA ILE A 59 31.98 -14.47 -39.51
C ILE A 59 32.89 -14.30 -38.28
N GLU A 60 34.13 -14.78 -38.38
CA GLU A 60 35.18 -14.53 -37.39
C GLU A 60 35.57 -13.05 -37.31
N GLY A 61 35.63 -12.52 -36.08
CA GLY A 61 35.84 -11.09 -35.79
C GLY A 61 34.61 -10.22 -36.07
N GLY A 62 33.47 -10.84 -36.39
CA GLY A 62 32.17 -10.21 -36.56
C GLY A 62 31.35 -10.12 -35.27
N LEU A 63 30.17 -9.53 -35.38
CA LEU A 63 29.28 -9.30 -34.22
C LEU A 63 28.63 -10.57 -33.65
N LEU A 64 28.58 -11.66 -34.43
CA LEU A 64 28.01 -12.96 -34.06
C LEU A 64 29.08 -14.07 -33.97
N ASP A 65 30.34 -13.70 -33.71
CA ASP A 65 31.45 -14.66 -33.59
C ASP A 65 31.13 -15.78 -32.57
N PRO A 66 31.25 -17.07 -32.95
CA PRO A 66 30.95 -18.22 -32.08
C PRO A 66 31.73 -18.25 -30.75
N ARG A 67 32.86 -17.54 -30.66
CA ARG A 67 33.62 -17.37 -29.41
C ARG A 67 32.88 -16.54 -28.35
N MET A 68 31.97 -15.66 -28.76
CA MET A 68 31.10 -14.90 -27.83
C MET A 68 29.86 -15.68 -27.38
N GLY A 69 29.67 -16.90 -27.89
CA GLY A 69 28.53 -17.77 -27.62
C GLY A 69 27.87 -18.28 -28.90
N PRO A 70 26.91 -19.21 -28.80
CA PRO A 70 26.19 -19.72 -29.96
C PRO A 70 25.20 -18.67 -30.49
N ALA A 71 25.25 -18.40 -31.80
CA ALA A 71 24.34 -17.46 -32.46
C ALA A 71 22.88 -17.94 -32.46
N ASN A 72 22.69 -19.26 -32.63
CA ASN A 72 21.40 -19.93 -32.76
C ASN A 72 21.32 -21.15 -31.82
N LYS A 73 20.10 -21.65 -31.57
CA LYS A 73 19.85 -22.83 -30.70
C LYS A 73 20.59 -24.10 -31.15
N SER A 74 20.90 -24.24 -32.44
CA SER A 74 21.63 -25.37 -33.01
C SER A 74 23.15 -25.20 -32.96
N GLY A 75 23.65 -24.00 -32.66
CA GLY A 75 25.08 -23.71 -32.57
C GLY A 75 25.65 -24.11 -31.20
N LYS A 76 26.97 -24.36 -31.20
CA LYS A 76 27.77 -24.51 -29.97
C LYS A 76 28.72 -23.33 -29.84
N CYS A 77 29.09 -23.01 -28.60
CA CYS A 77 30.12 -22.00 -28.35
C CYS A 77 31.50 -22.56 -28.70
N ALA A 78 32.35 -21.76 -29.34
CA ALA A 78 33.73 -22.17 -29.63
C ALA A 78 34.68 -22.04 -28.41
N THR A 79 34.24 -21.41 -27.32
CA THR A 79 35.06 -21.13 -26.13
C THR A 79 34.80 -22.12 -24.99
N CYS A 80 33.54 -22.41 -24.70
CA CYS A 80 33.15 -23.31 -23.60
C CYS A 80 32.46 -24.60 -24.05
N ASP A 81 32.30 -24.82 -25.36
CA ASP A 81 31.59 -25.95 -25.98
C ASP A 81 30.13 -26.17 -25.53
N GLY A 82 29.61 -25.26 -24.70
CA GLY A 82 28.24 -25.29 -24.20
C GLY A 82 27.21 -24.99 -25.29
N ASN A 83 26.05 -25.63 -25.15
CA ASN A 83 24.88 -25.32 -25.98
C ASN A 83 24.25 -23.98 -25.57
N PHE A 84 23.25 -23.51 -26.33
CA PHE A 84 22.58 -22.22 -26.08
C PHE A 84 22.02 -22.04 -24.66
N GLY A 85 21.60 -23.12 -23.98
CA GLY A 85 21.08 -23.06 -22.62
C GLY A 85 22.13 -23.16 -21.50
N GLU A 86 23.31 -23.71 -21.81
CA GLU A 86 24.37 -23.98 -20.83
C GLU A 86 25.49 -22.93 -20.89
N CYS A 87 25.70 -22.33 -22.06
CA CYS A 87 26.72 -21.30 -22.26
C CYS A 87 26.36 -20.02 -21.48
N PRO A 88 27.23 -19.52 -20.58
CA PRO A 88 27.01 -18.25 -19.88
C PRO A 88 27.18 -17.04 -20.82
N GLY A 89 27.85 -17.24 -21.96
CA GLY A 89 28.23 -16.20 -22.92
C GLY A 89 29.58 -15.54 -22.56
N HIS A 90 30.32 -15.13 -23.59
CA HIS A 90 31.65 -14.53 -23.43
C HIS A 90 31.71 -13.13 -24.06
N TYR A 91 32.45 -12.23 -23.43
CA TYR A 91 32.57 -10.85 -23.90
C TYR A 91 33.54 -10.76 -25.09
N GLY A 92 33.28 -9.81 -25.97
CA GLY A 92 34.26 -9.31 -26.94
C GLY A 92 34.70 -7.89 -26.57
N TYR A 93 35.66 -7.34 -27.30
CA TYR A 93 36.02 -5.92 -27.19
C TYR A 93 36.08 -5.25 -28.56
N LEU A 94 35.73 -3.97 -28.60
CA LEU A 94 35.83 -3.09 -29.76
C LEU A 94 36.71 -1.89 -29.41
N ALA A 95 37.84 -1.74 -30.10
CA ALA A 95 38.77 -0.63 -29.88
C ALA A 95 38.37 0.60 -30.70
N LEU A 96 38.09 1.72 -30.04
CA LEU A 96 37.77 2.98 -30.71
C LEU A 96 39.04 3.66 -31.25
N ALA A 97 38.90 4.41 -32.34
CA ALA A 97 39.99 5.18 -32.95
C ALA A 97 40.40 6.38 -32.08
N LEU A 98 39.40 7.07 -31.53
CA LEU A 98 39.56 8.18 -30.59
C LEU A 98 38.66 7.94 -29.36
N PRO A 99 39.09 8.39 -28.16
CA PRO A 99 38.29 8.25 -26.95
C PRO A 99 37.01 9.09 -27.03
N VAL A 100 35.95 8.62 -26.39
CA VAL A 100 34.66 9.30 -26.32
C VAL A 100 34.19 9.44 -24.86
N TYR A 101 33.42 10.47 -24.57
CA TYR A 101 32.78 10.66 -23.27
C TYR A 101 31.77 9.55 -23.00
N ASN A 102 31.83 8.97 -21.79
CA ASN A 102 30.74 8.16 -21.30
C ASN A 102 29.56 9.05 -20.89
N VAL A 103 28.46 8.98 -21.64
CA VAL A 103 27.29 9.82 -21.40
C VAL A 103 26.61 9.54 -20.06
N GLY A 104 26.74 8.31 -19.54
CA GLY A 104 26.26 7.96 -18.20
C GLY A 104 26.96 8.73 -17.09
N TYR A 105 28.24 9.08 -17.28
CA TYR A 105 29.06 9.79 -16.29
C TYR A 105 29.38 11.23 -16.66
N LEU A 106 28.77 11.78 -17.70
CA LEU A 106 29.09 13.13 -18.19
C LEU A 106 28.89 14.22 -17.13
N SER A 107 27.89 14.07 -16.25
CA SER A 107 27.70 14.98 -15.10
C SER A 107 28.84 14.87 -14.09
N THR A 108 29.31 13.66 -13.79
CA THR A 108 30.43 13.42 -12.86
C THR A 108 31.74 13.92 -13.45
N ILE A 109 32.00 13.66 -14.73
CA ILE A 109 33.14 14.20 -15.49
C ILE A 109 33.14 15.73 -15.40
N LEU A 110 31.98 16.37 -15.62
CA LEU A 110 31.83 17.81 -15.49
C LEU A 110 32.16 18.32 -14.08
N ASP A 111 31.69 17.62 -13.04
CA ASP A 111 31.92 18.03 -11.65
C ASP A 111 33.38 17.87 -11.22
N ILE A 112 34.07 16.82 -11.68
CA ILE A 112 35.53 16.66 -11.50
C ILE A 112 36.25 17.80 -12.21
N LEU A 113 35.91 18.07 -13.48
CA LEU A 113 36.53 19.14 -14.26
C LEU A 113 36.31 20.52 -13.68
N LYS A 114 35.20 20.80 -12.98
CA LYS A 114 35.02 22.07 -12.23
C LYS A 114 36.01 22.20 -11.08
N CYS A 115 36.40 21.09 -10.46
CA CYS A 115 37.23 21.08 -9.25
C CYS A 115 38.72 21.04 -9.53
N ILE A 116 39.18 20.54 -10.68
CA ILE A 116 40.61 20.41 -10.98
C ILE A 116 41.17 21.54 -11.85
N CYS A 117 42.48 21.76 -11.76
CA CYS A 117 43.23 22.65 -12.64
C CYS A 117 43.38 22.06 -14.05
N LYS A 118 43.16 22.86 -15.09
CA LYS A 118 43.18 22.40 -16.49
C LYS A 118 44.59 22.31 -17.08
N SER A 119 45.60 22.60 -16.26
CA SER A 119 47.02 22.37 -16.56
C SER A 119 47.57 21.24 -15.70
N CYS A 120 47.72 21.44 -14.38
CA CYS A 120 48.36 20.45 -13.50
C CYS A 120 47.43 19.36 -12.92
N SER A 121 46.12 19.40 -13.19
CA SER A 121 45.12 18.40 -12.75
C SER A 121 44.91 18.26 -11.23
N HIS A 122 45.54 19.12 -10.42
CA HIS A 122 45.32 19.17 -8.96
C HIS A 122 44.05 19.95 -8.60
N ILE A 123 43.49 19.69 -7.42
CA ILE A 123 42.25 20.34 -6.96
C ILE A 123 42.43 21.86 -6.74
N LEU A 124 41.40 22.64 -7.07
CA LEU A 124 41.36 24.11 -6.98
C LEU A 124 40.88 24.60 -5.60
N LEU A 125 41.30 23.91 -4.54
CA LEU A 125 41.00 24.26 -3.15
C LEU A 125 42.29 24.62 -2.41
N ASP A 126 42.14 25.48 -1.39
CA ASP A 126 43.25 25.79 -0.49
C ASP A 126 43.61 24.58 0.39
N GLU A 127 44.89 24.43 0.70
CA GLU A 127 45.43 23.26 1.39
C GLU A 127 44.78 23.01 2.77
N LYS A 128 44.47 24.09 3.52
CA LYS A 128 43.75 24.01 4.80
C LYS A 128 42.36 23.38 4.64
N LEU A 129 41.61 23.82 3.63
CA LEU A 129 40.28 23.29 3.34
C LEU A 129 40.36 21.83 2.85
N CYS A 130 41.37 21.48 2.05
CA CYS A 130 41.60 20.10 1.63
C CYS A 130 41.78 19.17 2.83
N LYS A 131 42.62 19.54 3.81
CA LYS A 131 42.85 18.75 5.02
C LYS A 131 41.56 18.57 5.84
N ASP A 132 40.77 19.63 6.00
CA ASP A 132 39.49 19.57 6.71
C ASP A 132 38.48 18.63 6.04
N TYR A 133 38.37 18.70 4.71
CA TYR A 133 37.48 17.83 3.95
C TYR A 133 37.95 16.38 3.95
N LEU A 134 39.25 16.12 3.81
CA LEU A 134 39.83 14.77 3.90
C LEU A 134 39.56 14.13 5.26
N LYS A 135 39.75 14.86 6.36
CA LYS A 135 39.44 14.38 7.72
C LYS A 135 37.97 13.97 7.85
N LYS A 136 37.06 14.71 7.20
CA LYS A 136 35.64 14.36 7.16
C LYS A 136 35.38 13.14 6.28
N MET A 137 35.96 13.04 5.08
CA MET A 137 35.75 11.90 4.17
C MET A 137 36.26 10.57 4.74
N ARG A 138 37.40 10.60 5.45
CA ARG A 138 38.04 9.43 6.09
C ARG A 138 37.33 8.94 7.35
N ASN A 139 36.37 9.68 7.88
CA ASN A 139 35.65 9.25 9.07
C ASN A 139 34.78 8.00 8.76
N PRO A 140 35.04 6.85 9.40
CA PRO A 140 34.28 5.62 9.16
C PRO A 140 32.84 5.70 9.68
N LYS A 141 32.56 6.60 10.63
CA LYS A 141 31.21 6.77 11.22
C LYS A 141 30.25 7.56 10.32
N ILE A 142 30.74 8.18 9.24
CA ILE A 142 29.90 8.99 8.35
C ILE A 142 29.27 8.09 7.29
N GLU A 143 27.93 8.16 7.20
CA GLU A 143 27.14 7.49 6.17
C GLU A 143 27.49 7.96 4.75
N ALA A 144 27.36 7.06 3.76
CA ALA A 144 27.66 7.33 2.36
C ALA A 144 26.89 8.54 1.79
N LEU A 145 25.64 8.76 2.21
CA LEU A 145 24.81 9.89 1.74
C LEU A 145 25.40 11.23 2.18
N LYS A 146 25.87 11.34 3.42
CA LYS A 146 26.55 12.53 3.94
C LYS A 146 27.88 12.78 3.22
N LYS A 147 28.63 11.72 2.86
CA LYS A 147 29.84 11.85 2.04
C LYS A 147 29.53 12.45 0.66
N GLY A 148 28.44 12.03 0.03
CA GLY A 148 27.94 12.63 -1.22
C GLY A 148 27.58 14.12 -1.09
N ASP A 149 27.00 14.55 0.02
CA ASP A 149 26.68 15.96 0.25
C ASP A 149 27.93 16.81 0.54
N ILE A 150 28.94 16.25 1.19
CA ILE A 150 30.26 16.88 1.32
C ILE A 150 30.89 17.09 -0.06
N MET A 151 30.85 16.08 -0.94
CA MET A 151 31.32 16.20 -2.32
C MET A 151 30.59 17.31 -3.09
N LYS A 152 29.26 17.39 -2.99
CA LYS A 152 28.49 18.51 -3.59
C LYS A 152 28.90 19.87 -3.02
N SER A 153 29.19 19.95 -1.71
CA SER A 153 29.67 21.16 -1.05
C SER A 153 31.03 21.61 -1.63
N ILE A 154 31.94 20.66 -1.83
CA ILE A 154 33.24 20.89 -2.48
C ILE A 154 33.05 21.43 -3.90
N VAL A 155 32.26 20.73 -4.73
CA VAL A 155 31.97 21.16 -6.12
C VAL A 155 31.37 22.56 -6.15
N LYS A 156 30.42 22.87 -5.27
CA LYS A 156 29.80 24.20 -5.18
C LYS A 156 30.81 25.28 -4.82
N LYS A 157 31.73 25.01 -3.89
CA LYS A 157 32.81 25.94 -3.53
C LYS A 157 33.77 26.19 -4.70
N CYS A 158 34.29 25.13 -5.32
CA CYS A 158 35.16 25.24 -6.50
C CYS A 158 34.47 26.04 -7.62
N THR A 159 33.17 25.79 -7.85
CA THR A 159 32.38 26.50 -8.86
C THR A 159 32.16 27.97 -8.50
N ALA A 160 31.89 28.28 -7.23
CA ALA A 160 31.71 29.67 -6.78
C ALA A 160 33.02 30.46 -6.89
N MET A 161 34.15 29.85 -6.54
CA MET A 161 35.48 30.43 -6.70
C MET A 161 35.74 30.78 -8.18
N ALA A 162 35.42 29.88 -9.11
CA ALA A 162 35.59 30.10 -10.56
C ALA A 162 34.52 31.01 -11.21
N GLY A 163 33.35 31.16 -10.59
CA GLY A 163 32.21 31.89 -11.15
C GLY A 163 32.28 33.41 -10.99
N GLY A 164 32.86 33.88 -9.88
CA GLY A 164 32.99 35.31 -9.54
C GLY A 164 34.24 35.97 -10.12
N LYS A 165 35.40 35.30 -10.03
CA LYS A 165 36.69 35.69 -10.61
C LYS A 165 37.41 34.45 -11.13
N ALA A 166 38.37 34.59 -12.03
CA ALA A 166 39.15 33.44 -12.50
C ALA A 166 40.08 32.92 -11.38
N VAL A 167 40.10 31.60 -11.17
CA VAL A 167 40.85 30.97 -10.06
C VAL A 167 42.26 30.65 -10.50
N ARG A 168 43.23 31.30 -9.86
CA ARG A 168 44.65 30.95 -10.04
C ARG A 168 44.95 29.67 -9.26
N CYS A 169 45.50 28.66 -9.94
CA CYS A 169 45.90 27.42 -9.29
C CYS A 169 47.07 27.68 -8.34
N TRP A 170 46.94 27.26 -7.08
CA TRP A 170 47.99 27.43 -6.07
C TRP A 170 49.31 26.75 -6.47
N ARG A 171 49.24 25.59 -7.14
CA ARG A 171 50.41 24.76 -7.47
C ARG A 171 51.17 25.22 -8.71
N CYS A 172 50.45 25.57 -9.79
CA CYS A 172 51.08 25.85 -11.09
C CYS A 172 50.81 27.26 -11.64
N GLY A 173 50.08 28.11 -10.92
CA GLY A 173 49.76 29.47 -11.35
C GLY A 173 48.77 29.58 -12.51
N PHE A 174 48.34 28.47 -13.13
CA PHE A 174 47.40 28.49 -14.25
C PHE A 174 46.04 29.07 -13.84
N VAL A 175 45.49 29.98 -14.64
CA VAL A 175 44.21 30.65 -14.39
C VAL A 175 43.06 29.83 -14.98
N ASN A 176 42.14 29.40 -14.11
CA ASN A 176 41.01 28.55 -14.45
C ASN A 176 39.74 29.39 -14.52
N GLY A 177 39.04 29.30 -15.65
CA GLY A 177 37.73 29.87 -15.87
C GLY A 177 36.60 28.92 -15.48
N THR A 178 35.38 29.24 -15.91
CA THR A 178 34.19 28.43 -15.61
C THR A 178 34.07 27.24 -16.56
N VAL A 179 33.70 26.07 -16.05
CA VAL A 179 33.44 24.87 -16.87
C VAL A 179 31.95 24.59 -16.92
N LYS A 180 31.40 24.46 -18.13
CA LYS A 180 29.96 24.26 -18.37
C LYS A 180 29.75 23.16 -19.42
N LYS A 181 28.59 22.51 -19.39
CA LYS A 181 28.19 21.58 -20.45
C LYS A 181 27.77 22.36 -21.69
N ALA A 182 28.15 21.91 -22.88
CA ALA A 182 27.67 22.49 -24.13
C ALA A 182 26.16 22.19 -24.33
N VAL A 183 25.41 23.18 -24.84
CA VAL A 183 23.95 23.06 -25.03
C VAL A 183 23.60 22.46 -26.39
N ALA A 184 24.35 22.82 -27.44
CA ALA A 184 24.10 22.41 -28.82
C ALA A 184 24.81 21.12 -29.24
N MET A 185 25.83 20.67 -28.49
CA MET A 185 26.64 19.50 -28.80
C MET A 185 26.92 18.65 -27.56
N LEU A 186 27.34 17.41 -27.75
CA LEU A 186 27.77 16.49 -26.69
C LEU A 186 29.22 16.78 -26.27
N GLY A 187 29.42 17.93 -25.60
CA GLY A 187 30.75 18.40 -25.20
C GLY A 187 30.78 19.20 -23.91
N ILE A 188 31.99 19.53 -23.46
CA ILE A 188 32.26 20.33 -22.26
C ILE A 188 33.04 21.57 -22.68
N ILE A 189 32.61 22.76 -22.24
CA ILE A 189 33.23 24.04 -22.59
C ILE A 189 33.95 24.60 -21.36
N HIS A 190 35.18 25.04 -21.56
CA HIS A 190 35.91 25.86 -20.60
C HIS A 190 35.85 27.33 -21.06
N ASP A 191 35.11 28.11 -20.30
CA ASP A 191 34.82 29.51 -20.55
C ASP A 191 35.79 30.40 -19.75
N ARG A 192 36.72 31.00 -20.49
CA ARG A 192 37.76 31.93 -20.04
C ARG A 192 37.39 33.39 -20.35
N SER A 193 36.16 33.70 -20.76
CA SER A 193 35.72 35.08 -21.12
C SER A 193 35.91 36.11 -20.01
N LYS A 194 36.00 35.68 -18.75
CA LYS A 194 36.24 36.53 -17.59
C LYS A 194 37.73 36.73 -17.25
N ILE A 195 38.64 36.34 -18.14
CA ILE A 195 40.09 36.42 -17.95
C ILE A 195 40.67 37.49 -18.89
N ASN A 196 41.33 38.50 -18.33
CA ASN A 196 42.20 39.42 -19.08
C ASN A 196 43.63 38.86 -19.05
N ASP A 197 44.01 38.07 -20.06
CA ASP A 197 45.38 37.57 -20.27
C ASP A 197 45.91 38.05 -21.64
N ASN A 198 47.22 38.32 -21.73
CA ASN A 198 47.92 38.68 -22.98
C ASN A 198 47.80 37.63 -24.10
N SER A 199 47.41 36.39 -23.79
CA SER A 199 47.15 35.34 -24.79
C SER A 199 46.01 35.67 -25.77
N LEU A 200 45.13 36.62 -25.44
CA LEU A 200 44.08 37.10 -26.35
C LEU A 200 44.64 37.90 -27.53
N GLU A 201 45.84 38.47 -27.41
CA GLU A 201 46.49 39.25 -28.47
C GLU A 201 47.08 38.34 -29.56
N GLU A 202 47.67 37.20 -29.18
CA GLU A 202 48.17 36.18 -30.12
C GLU A 202 47.04 35.56 -30.97
N PHE A 203 45.85 35.36 -30.40
CA PHE A 203 44.71 34.85 -31.16
C PHE A 203 44.12 35.91 -32.10
N ARG A 204 44.13 37.19 -31.69
CA ARG A 204 43.71 38.30 -32.57
C ARG A 204 44.65 38.44 -33.77
N SER A 205 45.96 38.27 -33.60
CA SER A 205 46.92 38.29 -34.71
C SER A 205 46.77 37.08 -35.65
N ALA A 206 46.49 35.88 -35.12
CA ALA A 206 46.21 34.70 -35.96
C ALA A 206 44.93 34.87 -36.81
N ILE A 207 43.86 35.46 -36.25
CA ILE A 207 42.59 35.67 -36.95
C ILE A 207 42.72 36.71 -38.07
N SER A 208 43.60 37.70 -37.94
CA SER A 208 43.83 38.69 -39.00
C SER A 208 44.39 38.09 -40.31
N HIS A 209 44.90 36.87 -40.31
CA HIS A 209 45.41 36.17 -41.50
C HIS A 209 44.38 35.26 -42.19
N THR A 210 43.18 35.08 -41.64
CA THR A 210 42.11 34.23 -42.20
C THR A 210 41.01 35.05 -42.91
N LYS A 211 40.65 34.69 -44.14
CA LYS A 211 39.66 35.41 -44.99
C LYS A 211 38.21 35.39 -44.48
N GLU A 212 37.88 34.59 -43.46
CA GLU A 212 36.52 34.46 -42.91
C GLU A 212 36.29 35.40 -41.72
N SER A 213 36.21 36.71 -41.98
CA SER A 213 36.09 37.75 -40.95
C SER A 213 34.66 38.04 -40.47
N LYS A 214 33.66 37.19 -40.74
CA LYS A 214 32.23 37.47 -40.43
C LYS A 214 31.57 36.61 -39.36
N ALA A 215 32.21 35.55 -38.85
CA ALA A 215 31.69 34.79 -37.72
C ALA A 215 32.28 35.33 -36.40
N SER A 216 31.43 35.74 -35.46
CA SER A 216 31.81 36.18 -34.12
C SER A 216 32.32 35.00 -33.27
N PHE A 217 33.53 34.51 -33.56
CA PHE A 217 34.21 33.54 -32.72
C PHE A 217 34.51 34.16 -31.36
N ASN A 218 33.88 33.63 -30.30
CA ASN A 218 34.20 34.03 -28.94
C ASN A 218 35.52 33.35 -28.52
N ILE A 219 36.64 34.04 -28.79
CA ILE A 219 38.03 33.58 -28.59
C ILE A 219 38.29 33.03 -27.18
N ALA A 220 37.48 33.47 -26.20
CA ALA A 220 37.65 33.11 -24.81
C ALA A 220 36.94 31.82 -24.37
N THR A 221 36.26 31.09 -25.26
CA THR A 221 35.61 29.81 -24.95
C THR A 221 36.21 28.69 -25.80
N TYR A 222 36.76 27.64 -25.16
CA TYR A 222 37.26 26.48 -25.90
C TYR A 222 36.63 25.16 -25.40
N VAL A 223 36.40 24.24 -26.33
CA VAL A 223 35.83 22.92 -26.05
C VAL A 223 36.93 22.02 -25.49
N LEU A 224 36.64 21.36 -24.37
CA LEU A 224 37.48 20.29 -23.83
C LEU A 224 37.12 19.01 -24.57
N ASN A 225 38.08 18.49 -25.34
CA ASN A 225 37.93 17.24 -26.08
C ASN A 225 38.23 16.03 -25.17
N PRO A 226 37.62 14.85 -25.42
CA PRO A 226 37.83 13.65 -24.60
C PRO A 226 39.31 13.25 -24.43
N VAL A 227 40.13 13.40 -25.47
CA VAL A 227 41.60 13.13 -25.42
C VAL A 227 42.28 14.00 -24.37
N LYS A 228 41.95 15.31 -24.34
CA LYS A 228 42.53 16.26 -23.38
C LYS A 228 42.03 16.01 -21.97
N VAL A 229 40.77 15.60 -21.81
CA VAL A 229 40.23 15.23 -20.50
C VAL A 229 40.86 13.94 -19.98
N LEU A 230 41.08 12.95 -20.84
CA LEU A 230 41.76 11.70 -20.48
C LEU A 230 43.19 11.97 -19.96
N SER A 231 43.95 12.86 -20.61
CA SER A 231 45.30 13.22 -20.14
C SER A 231 45.28 13.99 -18.82
N LEU A 232 44.25 14.81 -18.56
CA LEU A 232 44.06 15.45 -17.26
C LEU A 232 43.74 14.42 -16.16
N PHE A 233 42.84 13.49 -16.43
CA PHE A 233 42.44 12.47 -15.45
C PHE A 233 43.58 11.51 -15.09
N LYS A 234 44.42 11.13 -16.06
CA LYS A 234 45.64 10.33 -15.79
C LYS A 234 46.61 11.04 -14.83
N ARG A 235 46.67 12.37 -14.84
CA ARG A 235 47.55 13.17 -13.97
C ARG A 235 46.97 13.47 -12.58
N MET A 236 45.72 13.09 -12.30
CA MET A 236 45.14 13.28 -10.97
C MET A 236 45.82 12.38 -9.93
N THR A 237 45.93 12.88 -8.69
CA THR A 237 46.47 12.10 -7.56
C THR A 237 45.36 11.32 -6.85
N ASP A 238 45.69 10.22 -6.17
CA ASP A 238 44.69 9.41 -5.45
C ASP A 238 44.08 10.17 -4.26
N VAL A 239 44.86 11.06 -3.63
CA VAL A 239 44.37 11.95 -2.56
C VAL A 239 43.27 12.88 -3.07
N ASP A 240 43.45 13.45 -4.27
CA ASP A 240 42.43 14.30 -4.91
C ASP A 240 41.17 13.49 -5.27
N CYS A 241 41.34 12.22 -5.67
CA CYS A 241 40.23 11.31 -5.98
C CYS A 241 39.41 10.98 -4.73
N GLU A 242 40.07 10.71 -3.61
CA GLU A 242 39.43 10.47 -2.31
C GLU A 242 38.63 11.70 -1.84
N LEU A 243 39.17 12.90 -2.04
CA LEU A 243 38.52 14.17 -1.70
C LEU A 243 37.22 14.39 -2.49
N LEU A 244 37.19 13.92 -3.74
CA LEU A 244 36.02 13.94 -4.61
C LEU A 244 35.11 12.70 -4.45
N TYR A 245 35.38 11.88 -3.43
CA TYR A 245 34.64 10.65 -3.15
C TYR A 245 34.56 9.69 -4.36
N LEU A 246 35.66 9.58 -5.10
CA LEU A 246 35.81 8.63 -6.21
C LEU A 246 36.41 7.33 -5.67
N SER A 247 35.73 6.21 -5.93
CA SER A 247 36.18 4.87 -5.53
C SER A 247 37.22 4.26 -6.48
N ASP A 248 37.35 4.80 -7.69
CA ASP A 248 38.27 4.33 -8.73
C ASP A 248 38.84 5.53 -9.51
N ARG A 249 39.86 5.28 -10.34
CA ARG A 249 40.56 6.31 -11.10
C ARG A 249 39.63 6.98 -12.14
N PRO A 250 39.66 8.32 -12.26
CA PRO A 250 38.74 9.07 -13.11
C PRO A 250 38.97 8.85 -14.62
N GLU A 251 40.16 8.37 -15.01
CA GLU A 251 40.46 8.03 -16.41
C GLU A 251 39.56 6.92 -16.97
N LYS A 252 39.07 6.01 -16.11
CA LYS A 252 38.12 4.95 -16.50
C LYS A 252 36.73 5.48 -16.88
N LEU A 253 36.44 6.77 -16.64
CA LEU A 253 35.19 7.41 -17.05
C LEU A 253 35.13 7.73 -18.55
N ILE A 254 36.27 7.70 -19.24
CA ILE A 254 36.38 7.94 -20.68
C ILE A 254 36.43 6.59 -21.39
N ILE A 255 35.63 6.43 -22.46
CA ILE A 255 35.55 5.17 -23.20
C ILE A 255 36.62 5.18 -24.30
N THR A 256 37.58 4.29 -24.18
CA THR A 256 38.59 3.97 -25.21
C THR A 256 38.25 2.65 -25.91
N ASN A 257 37.86 1.64 -25.11
CA ASN A 257 37.40 0.34 -25.58
C ASN A 257 35.96 0.11 -25.12
N ILE A 258 35.14 -0.48 -26.00
CA ILE A 258 33.78 -0.91 -25.68
C ILE A 258 33.81 -2.43 -25.42
N ALA A 259 33.34 -2.86 -24.25
CA ALA A 259 33.05 -4.26 -24.00
C ALA A 259 31.80 -4.66 -24.81
N VAL A 260 32.00 -5.52 -25.80
CA VAL A 260 30.92 -6.05 -26.63
C VAL A 260 30.21 -7.16 -25.85
N PRO A 261 28.90 -7.03 -25.57
CA PRO A 261 28.18 -8.00 -24.76
C PRO A 261 28.08 -9.36 -25.48
N PRO A 262 28.04 -10.47 -24.72
CA PRO A 262 27.80 -11.80 -25.27
C PRO A 262 26.51 -11.91 -26.07
N ILE A 263 26.43 -12.91 -26.95
CA ILE A 263 25.24 -13.14 -27.78
C ILE A 263 24.00 -13.47 -26.93
N ALA A 264 24.18 -14.11 -25.77
CA ALA A 264 23.09 -14.39 -24.83
C ALA A 264 22.31 -13.13 -24.39
N ILE A 265 22.95 -11.95 -24.37
CA ILE A 265 22.32 -10.66 -24.03
C ILE A 265 21.59 -10.05 -25.24
N ARG A 266 22.01 -10.40 -26.45
CA ARG A 266 21.54 -9.86 -27.74
C ARG A 266 21.27 -10.99 -28.73
N PRO A 267 20.30 -11.88 -28.44
CA PRO A 267 20.02 -13.04 -29.27
C PRO A 267 19.55 -12.63 -30.66
N SER A 268 20.00 -13.37 -31.68
CA SER A 268 19.47 -13.28 -33.04
C SER A 268 18.23 -14.16 -33.16
N VAL A 269 17.26 -13.74 -33.98
CA VAL A 269 16.03 -14.50 -34.24
C VAL A 269 15.93 -14.78 -35.73
N MET A 270 16.00 -16.04 -36.12
CA MET A 270 15.75 -16.46 -37.49
C MET A 270 14.25 -16.41 -37.81
N VAL A 271 13.89 -15.73 -38.89
CA VAL A 271 12.55 -15.67 -39.48
C VAL A 271 12.58 -16.44 -40.80
N ASP A 272 11.68 -17.41 -40.96
CA ASP A 272 11.51 -18.24 -42.18
C ASP A 272 12.79 -18.92 -42.70
N GLY A 273 13.71 -19.30 -41.79
CA GLY A 273 14.91 -20.10 -42.07
C GLY A 273 16.00 -19.43 -42.92
N SER A 274 15.72 -18.27 -43.52
CA SER A 274 16.61 -17.60 -44.48
C SER A 274 17.02 -16.19 -44.06
N GLN A 275 16.21 -15.48 -43.27
CA GLN A 275 16.52 -14.13 -42.79
C GLN A 275 16.69 -14.10 -41.28
N SER A 276 17.78 -13.48 -40.81
CA SER A 276 18.03 -13.23 -39.38
C SER A 276 17.57 -11.82 -39.01
N ASN A 277 16.67 -11.71 -38.03
CA ASN A 277 16.34 -10.44 -37.42
C ASN A 277 17.24 -10.21 -36.20
N GLU A 278 18.07 -9.19 -36.29
CA GLU A 278 19.08 -8.87 -35.29
C GLU A 278 18.55 -7.96 -34.19
N ASN A 279 19.18 -8.07 -33.03
CA ASN A 279 18.83 -7.28 -31.86
C ASN A 279 19.25 -5.80 -32.03
N ASP A 280 18.47 -4.85 -31.50
CA ASP A 280 18.79 -3.41 -31.54
C ASP A 280 20.23 -3.06 -31.11
N ILE A 281 20.78 -3.77 -30.11
CA ILE A 281 22.15 -3.57 -29.62
C ILE A 281 23.16 -4.00 -30.68
N THR A 282 22.92 -5.13 -31.35
CA THR A 282 23.77 -5.63 -32.44
C THR A 282 23.77 -4.64 -33.60
N GLU A 283 22.60 -4.14 -34.00
CA GLU A 283 22.50 -3.16 -35.07
C GLU A 283 23.18 -1.82 -34.72
N ARG A 284 23.10 -1.40 -33.45
CA ARG A 284 23.81 -0.20 -32.97
C ARG A 284 25.33 -0.39 -32.98
N LEU A 285 25.82 -1.56 -32.55
CA LEU A 285 27.26 -1.88 -32.59
C LEU A 285 27.80 -1.87 -34.02
N LYS A 286 27.02 -2.36 -34.99
CA LYS A 286 27.37 -2.28 -36.42
C LYS A 286 27.59 -0.83 -36.86
N ARG A 287 26.69 0.10 -36.48
CA ARG A 287 26.85 1.53 -36.77
C ARG A 287 28.09 2.14 -36.11
N ILE A 288 28.39 1.75 -34.86
CA ILE A 288 29.61 2.18 -34.17
C ILE A 288 30.86 1.68 -34.91
N ILE A 289 30.88 0.41 -35.34
CA ILE A 289 31.99 -0.15 -36.12
C ILE A 289 32.19 0.63 -37.43
N GLN A 290 31.10 0.94 -38.14
CA GLN A 290 31.14 1.73 -39.37
C GLN A 290 31.68 3.14 -39.13
N ALA A 291 31.11 3.88 -38.18
CA ALA A 291 31.58 5.23 -37.83
C ALA A 291 33.05 5.23 -37.37
N ASN A 292 33.47 4.22 -36.61
CA ASN A 292 34.84 4.06 -36.17
C ASN A 292 35.81 3.74 -37.32
N ALA A 293 35.39 2.93 -38.29
CA ALA A 293 36.18 2.63 -39.48
C ALA A 293 36.33 3.87 -40.39
N SER A 294 35.25 4.62 -40.61
CA SER A 294 35.28 5.88 -41.36
C SER A 294 36.22 6.90 -40.69
N LEU A 295 36.12 7.08 -39.38
CA LEU A 295 37.03 7.97 -38.64
C LEU A 295 38.49 7.53 -38.73
N ARG A 296 38.79 6.23 -38.70
CA ARG A 296 40.16 5.72 -38.90
C ARG A 296 40.70 6.06 -40.29
N GLN A 297 39.86 5.98 -41.32
CA GLN A 297 40.24 6.33 -42.68
C GLN A 297 40.51 7.84 -42.80
N GLU A 298 39.62 8.68 -42.26
CA GLU A 298 39.79 10.14 -42.21
C GLU A 298 41.09 10.57 -41.50
N LEU A 299 41.49 9.86 -40.44
CA LEU A 299 42.73 10.14 -39.70
C LEU A 299 44.01 9.82 -40.49
N VAL A 300 43.94 8.92 -41.48
CA VAL A 300 45.07 8.54 -42.34
C VAL A 300 45.20 9.49 -43.53
N GLU A 301 44.09 10.08 -43.99
CA GLU A 301 44.06 11.05 -45.09
C GLU A 301 44.48 12.46 -44.58
N THR A 302 45.72 12.88 -44.87
CA THR A 302 46.38 14.07 -44.30
C THR A 302 45.72 15.44 -44.62
N SER A 303 44.69 15.47 -45.47
CA SER A 303 44.16 16.70 -46.09
C SER A 303 42.97 17.37 -45.39
N ALA A 304 42.39 16.83 -44.30
CA ALA A 304 41.15 17.38 -43.75
C ALA A 304 41.02 17.33 -42.20
N ALA A 305 41.80 18.16 -41.49
CA ALA A 305 41.68 18.30 -40.03
C ALA A 305 40.27 18.71 -39.54
N PHE A 306 39.51 19.47 -40.36
CA PHE A 306 38.13 19.87 -40.03
C PHE A 306 37.09 18.74 -40.23
N GLN A 307 37.29 17.83 -41.18
CA GLN A 307 36.36 16.71 -41.42
C GLN A 307 36.44 15.67 -40.29
N CYS A 308 37.65 15.41 -39.78
CA CYS A 308 37.89 14.49 -38.65
C CYS A 308 37.08 14.86 -37.38
N LEU A 309 36.79 16.16 -37.16
CA LEU A 309 35.98 16.60 -36.01
C LEU A 309 34.51 16.18 -36.15
N GLY A 310 33.96 16.22 -37.36
CA GLY A 310 32.60 15.76 -37.66
C GLY A 310 32.46 14.25 -37.49
N GLY A 311 33.41 13.47 -38.01
CA GLY A 311 33.45 12.01 -37.83
C GLY A 311 33.55 11.59 -36.35
N TRP A 312 34.34 12.33 -35.55
CA TRP A 312 34.45 12.06 -34.11
C TRP A 312 33.17 12.40 -33.34
N GLU A 313 32.47 13.49 -33.68
CA GLU A 313 31.17 13.82 -33.09
C GLU A 313 30.11 12.76 -33.42
N MET A 314 30.10 12.24 -34.65
CA MET A 314 29.24 11.12 -35.05
C MET A 314 29.50 9.87 -34.21
N LEU A 315 30.77 9.49 -34.01
CA LEU A 315 31.14 8.37 -33.15
C LEU A 315 30.68 8.58 -31.69
N GLN A 316 30.87 9.78 -31.15
CA GLN A 316 30.43 10.17 -29.81
C GLN A 316 28.91 10.02 -29.63
N ILE A 317 28.13 10.36 -30.66
CA ILE A 317 26.67 10.26 -30.66
C ILE A 317 26.22 8.79 -30.73
N GLU A 318 26.79 7.97 -31.61
CA GLU A 318 26.39 6.55 -31.71
C GLU A 318 26.72 5.78 -30.42
N VAL A 319 27.89 6.04 -29.81
CA VAL A 319 28.25 5.46 -28.50
C VAL A 319 27.34 5.99 -27.38
N ALA A 320 26.96 7.27 -27.43
CA ALA A 320 25.98 7.82 -26.49
C ALA A 320 24.62 7.12 -26.58
N GLN A 321 24.10 6.94 -27.80
CA GLN A 321 22.81 6.31 -28.08
C GLN A 321 22.79 4.82 -27.75
N TYR A 322 23.95 4.15 -27.84
CA TYR A 322 24.15 2.76 -27.41
C TYR A 322 23.91 2.57 -25.91
N ILE A 323 24.42 3.49 -25.08
CA ILE A 323 24.17 3.47 -23.64
C ILE A 323 22.76 3.95 -23.33
N ASN A 324 22.41 5.13 -23.82
CA ASN A 324 21.11 5.78 -23.60
C ASN A 324 20.62 6.42 -24.90
N SER A 325 19.52 5.90 -25.44
CA SER A 325 18.98 6.40 -26.70
C SER A 325 18.25 7.75 -26.58
N ASP A 326 17.88 8.17 -25.36
CA ASP A 326 17.14 9.42 -25.10
C ASP A 326 18.05 10.61 -24.77
N VAL A 327 19.29 10.59 -25.25
CA VAL A 327 20.27 11.64 -24.98
C VAL A 327 19.89 12.92 -25.73
N ARG A 328 19.90 14.04 -25.02
CA ARG A 328 19.64 15.38 -25.59
C ARG A 328 20.90 15.92 -26.27
N GLY A 329 20.73 16.65 -27.37
CA GLY A 329 21.85 17.22 -28.15
C GLY A 329 22.27 16.38 -29.36
N VAL A 330 21.39 15.50 -29.85
CA VAL A 330 21.58 14.75 -31.10
C VAL A 330 21.02 15.59 -32.26
N PRO A 331 21.78 15.81 -33.36
CA PRO A 331 21.31 16.51 -34.55
C PRO A 331 20.03 15.89 -35.12
N PHE A 332 19.12 16.72 -35.64
CA PHE A 332 17.84 16.25 -36.20
C PHE A 332 18.03 15.27 -37.37
N SER A 333 19.09 15.45 -38.17
CA SER A 333 19.46 14.55 -39.28
C SER A 333 19.75 13.10 -38.84
N MET A 334 20.12 12.88 -37.58
CA MET A 334 20.42 11.56 -37.02
C MET A 334 19.27 10.95 -36.21
N GLN A 335 18.13 11.65 -36.10
CA GLN A 335 16.95 11.14 -35.38
C GLN A 335 16.10 10.27 -36.31
N VAL A 336 16.24 8.95 -36.17
CA VAL A 336 15.43 7.95 -36.90
C VAL A 336 14.00 7.93 -36.36
N SER A 337 13.00 7.74 -37.24
CA SER A 337 11.56 7.68 -36.88
C SER A 337 11.21 6.62 -35.82
N LYS A 338 11.97 5.52 -35.75
CA LYS A 338 11.91 4.53 -34.67
C LYS A 338 13.30 4.41 -34.01
N PRO A 339 13.50 4.94 -32.79
CA PRO A 339 14.79 4.88 -32.12
C PRO A 339 15.09 3.44 -31.65
N LEU A 340 16.26 2.90 -32.00
CA LEU A 340 16.76 1.62 -31.49
C LEU A 340 17.00 1.72 -29.98
N SER A 341 16.64 0.67 -29.23
CA SER A 341 16.77 0.66 -27.77
C SER A 341 18.21 0.46 -27.28
N GLY A 342 18.67 1.38 -26.43
CA GLY A 342 19.93 1.27 -25.69
C GLY A 342 19.80 0.46 -24.39
N PHE A 343 20.92 0.32 -23.66
CA PHE A 343 20.93 -0.42 -22.39
C PHE A 343 20.04 0.19 -21.32
N VAL A 344 20.07 1.51 -21.17
CA VAL A 344 19.27 2.20 -20.14
C VAL A 344 17.78 1.96 -20.35
N GLN A 345 17.31 1.93 -21.60
CA GLN A 345 15.91 1.63 -21.97
C GLN A 345 15.50 0.21 -21.56
N ARG A 346 16.40 -0.79 -21.66
CA ARG A 346 16.14 -2.18 -21.23
C ARG A 346 16.11 -2.36 -19.72
N ILE A 347 16.80 -1.49 -18.99
CA ILE A 347 16.89 -1.55 -17.53
C ILE A 347 15.73 -0.78 -16.88
N LYS A 348 15.38 0.39 -17.41
CA LYS A 348 14.36 1.29 -16.85
C LYS A 348 12.93 0.90 -17.22
N GLY A 349 11.95 1.46 -16.51
CA GLY A 349 10.54 1.34 -16.85
C GLY A 349 9.86 0.08 -16.28
N LYS A 350 8.58 -0.11 -16.62
CA LYS A 350 7.75 -1.23 -16.10
C LYS A 350 8.17 -2.58 -16.68
N GLN A 351 8.52 -2.62 -17.97
CA GLN A 351 9.02 -3.81 -18.66
C GLN A 351 10.54 -3.97 -18.57
N GLY A 352 11.22 -3.03 -17.91
CA GLY A 352 12.67 -3.11 -17.72
C GLY A 352 13.07 -4.21 -16.73
N ARG A 353 14.34 -4.60 -16.77
CA ARG A 353 14.86 -5.76 -16.00
C ARG A 353 14.58 -5.73 -14.51
N PHE A 354 14.78 -4.58 -13.84
CA PHE A 354 14.55 -4.49 -12.39
C PHE A 354 13.12 -4.80 -11.98
N ARG A 355 12.12 -4.36 -12.76
CA ARG A 355 10.70 -4.53 -12.41
C ARG A 355 10.07 -5.76 -13.04
N GLY A 356 10.33 -6.03 -14.31
CA GLY A 356 9.67 -7.06 -15.09
C GLY A 356 10.35 -8.43 -15.10
N ASN A 357 11.60 -8.52 -14.63
CA ASN A 357 12.35 -9.77 -14.57
C ASN A 357 12.91 -10.11 -13.18
N LEU A 358 13.35 -9.11 -12.41
CA LEU A 358 13.93 -9.33 -11.07
C LEU A 358 12.87 -9.29 -9.97
N SER A 359 12.22 -8.13 -9.75
CA SER A 359 11.20 -8.01 -8.70
C SER A 359 9.91 -8.77 -9.03
N GLY A 360 9.53 -8.83 -10.30
CA GLY A 360 8.43 -9.64 -10.79
C GLY A 360 8.94 -10.53 -11.92
N LYS A 361 8.51 -11.79 -11.95
CA LYS A 361 8.81 -12.73 -13.04
C LYS A 361 7.64 -13.68 -13.24
N ARG A 362 7.54 -14.24 -14.45
CA ARG A 362 6.64 -15.39 -14.67
C ARG A 362 7.26 -16.61 -13.98
N VAL A 363 6.42 -17.38 -13.32
CA VAL A 363 6.82 -18.57 -12.57
C VAL A 363 6.07 -19.78 -13.11
N GLU A 364 6.74 -20.93 -13.12
CA GLU A 364 6.16 -22.21 -13.52
C GLU A 364 5.28 -22.80 -12.41
N TYR A 365 4.58 -23.90 -12.71
CA TYR A 365 3.67 -24.58 -11.79
C TYR A 365 2.54 -23.68 -11.26
N THR A 366 1.95 -22.91 -12.18
CA THR A 366 0.83 -22.01 -11.90
C THR A 366 -0.37 -22.31 -12.78
N GLY A 367 -1.56 -22.07 -12.23
CA GLY A 367 -2.83 -22.17 -12.94
C GLY A 367 -3.66 -20.91 -12.73
N ARG A 368 -4.56 -20.62 -13.68
CA ARG A 368 -5.52 -19.51 -13.59
C ARG A 368 -6.83 -19.95 -14.21
N THR A 369 -7.93 -19.76 -13.50
CA THR A 369 -9.28 -20.04 -14.01
C THR A 369 -10.31 -19.20 -13.26
N VAL A 370 -11.50 -19.09 -13.85
CA VAL A 370 -12.68 -18.47 -13.24
C VAL A 370 -13.01 -19.12 -11.90
N ILE A 371 -13.41 -18.31 -10.92
CA ILE A 371 -13.83 -18.75 -9.60
C ILE A 371 -15.33 -18.96 -9.52
N SER A 372 -15.78 -19.85 -8.64
CA SER A 372 -17.19 -20.09 -8.34
C SER A 372 -17.38 -20.49 -6.87
N PRO A 373 -18.54 -20.20 -6.26
CA PRO A 373 -18.79 -20.50 -4.86
C PRO A 373 -18.96 -22.01 -4.61
N ASP A 374 -18.56 -22.48 -3.42
CA ASP A 374 -18.92 -23.81 -2.90
C ASP A 374 -18.95 -23.78 -1.35
N PRO A 375 -20.15 -23.69 -0.73
CA PRO A 375 -20.28 -23.59 0.73
C PRO A 375 -20.02 -24.93 1.44
N ASN A 376 -19.95 -26.05 0.72
CA ASN A 376 -19.68 -27.36 1.32
C ASN A 376 -18.19 -27.58 1.60
N LEU A 377 -17.31 -26.84 0.91
CA LEU A 377 -15.87 -26.85 1.17
C LEU A 377 -15.57 -26.16 2.49
N LYS A 378 -14.54 -26.66 3.17
CA LYS A 378 -14.00 -25.95 4.34
C LYS A 378 -13.40 -24.63 3.89
N ILE A 379 -13.38 -23.63 4.78
CA ILE A 379 -12.71 -22.34 4.52
C ILE A 379 -11.21 -22.48 4.23
N THR A 380 -10.59 -23.62 4.57
CA THR A 380 -9.18 -23.93 4.30
C THR A 380 -8.97 -24.69 3.00
N GLU A 381 -10.03 -25.07 2.30
CA GLU A 381 -9.97 -25.91 1.10
C GLU A 381 -10.31 -25.10 -0.15
N VAL A 382 -9.65 -25.44 -1.25
CA VAL A 382 -9.98 -24.93 -2.59
C VAL A 382 -10.17 -26.12 -3.53
N ALA A 383 -11.28 -26.13 -4.26
CA ALA A 383 -11.52 -27.12 -5.29
C ALA A 383 -10.71 -26.80 -6.54
N ILE A 384 -10.00 -27.81 -7.04
CA ILE A 384 -9.13 -27.71 -8.21
C ILE A 384 -9.65 -28.66 -9.29
N PRO A 385 -9.80 -28.18 -10.54
CA PRO A 385 -10.16 -29.01 -11.68
C PRO A 385 -9.20 -30.18 -11.91
N ILE A 386 -9.74 -31.35 -12.21
CA ILE A 386 -8.95 -32.54 -12.56
C ILE A 386 -8.01 -32.31 -13.76
N HIS A 387 -8.43 -31.50 -14.73
CA HIS A 387 -7.60 -31.12 -15.87
C HIS A 387 -6.36 -30.33 -15.45
N MET A 388 -6.51 -29.44 -14.47
CA MET A 388 -5.42 -28.64 -13.92
C MET A 388 -4.50 -29.51 -13.05
N ALA A 389 -5.08 -30.37 -12.21
CA ALA A 389 -4.36 -31.28 -11.31
C ALA A 389 -3.47 -32.30 -12.06
N ARG A 390 -3.84 -32.69 -13.28
CA ARG A 390 -3.03 -33.57 -14.14
C ARG A 390 -1.82 -32.86 -14.77
N ILE A 391 -1.91 -31.55 -14.97
CA ILE A 391 -0.82 -30.75 -15.58
C ILE A 391 0.16 -30.28 -14.50
N LEU A 392 -0.36 -29.79 -13.39
CA LEU A 392 0.42 -29.31 -12.26
C LEU A 392 0.88 -30.49 -11.42
N THR A 393 2.19 -30.68 -11.36
CA THR A 393 2.82 -31.79 -10.63
C THR A 393 3.49 -31.33 -9.34
N TYR A 394 3.64 -32.26 -8.40
CA TYR A 394 4.44 -32.10 -7.21
C TYR A 394 5.59 -33.12 -7.20
N PRO A 395 6.84 -32.68 -6.97
CA PRO A 395 8.01 -33.55 -6.97
C PRO A 395 8.13 -34.31 -5.65
N GLU A 396 7.47 -35.45 -5.55
CA GLU A 396 7.51 -36.26 -4.33
C GLU A 396 8.72 -37.20 -4.32
N ARG A 397 9.57 -37.05 -3.29
CA ARG A 397 10.75 -37.92 -3.11
C ARG A 397 10.30 -39.28 -2.57
N VAL A 398 10.77 -40.34 -3.22
CA VAL A 398 10.47 -41.72 -2.84
C VAL A 398 11.18 -42.05 -1.52
N SER A 399 10.38 -42.45 -0.55
CA SER A 399 10.75 -42.87 0.81
C SER A 399 10.11 -44.23 1.12
N ASN A 400 10.42 -44.78 2.28
CA ASN A 400 9.80 -46.04 2.72
C ASN A 400 8.27 -45.93 2.88
N HIS A 401 7.73 -44.74 3.15
CA HIS A 401 6.31 -44.57 3.51
C HIS A 401 5.41 -44.38 2.29
N ASN A 402 5.96 -43.93 1.16
CA ASN A 402 5.19 -43.55 -0.03
C ASN A 402 5.55 -44.36 -1.29
N ILE A 403 6.52 -45.28 -1.22
CA ILE A 403 6.97 -46.04 -2.39
C ILE A 403 5.83 -46.79 -3.09
N GLU A 404 4.95 -47.46 -2.36
CA GLU A 404 3.83 -48.21 -2.94
C GLU A 404 2.82 -47.29 -3.64
N LYS A 405 2.49 -46.16 -2.99
CA LYS A 405 1.64 -45.11 -3.57
C LYS A 405 2.24 -44.58 -4.87
N LEU A 406 3.53 -44.23 -4.86
CA LEU A 406 4.21 -43.67 -6.02
C LEU A 406 4.38 -44.68 -7.16
N ARG A 407 4.61 -45.96 -6.85
CA ARG A 407 4.58 -47.05 -7.85
C ARG A 407 3.25 -47.09 -8.58
N GLN A 408 2.14 -46.96 -7.85
CA GLN A 408 0.81 -46.92 -8.46
C GLN A 408 0.61 -45.68 -9.35
N CYS A 409 1.08 -44.50 -8.91
CA CYS A 409 1.05 -43.28 -9.73
C CYS A 409 1.86 -43.44 -11.04
N VAL A 410 3.05 -44.06 -10.97
CA VAL A 410 3.90 -44.32 -12.13
C VAL A 410 3.22 -45.29 -13.11
N ARG A 411 2.59 -46.36 -12.59
CA ARG A 411 1.81 -47.32 -13.40
C ARG A 411 0.64 -46.65 -14.12
N ASN A 412 -0.09 -45.77 -13.44
CA ASN A 412 -1.20 -45.00 -14.02
C ASN A 412 -0.72 -44.02 -15.11
N GLY A 413 0.47 -43.44 -14.94
CA GLY A 413 1.07 -42.48 -15.87
C GLY A 413 0.34 -41.13 -15.93
N PRO A 414 0.60 -40.30 -16.96
CA PRO A 414 0.11 -38.91 -17.02
C PRO A 414 -1.38 -38.80 -17.42
N SER A 415 -1.93 -39.85 -18.04
CA SER A 415 -3.28 -39.80 -18.59
C SER A 415 -4.39 -40.11 -17.58
N LYS A 416 -4.10 -40.90 -16.55
CA LYS A 416 -5.07 -41.33 -15.55
C LYS A 416 -4.79 -40.62 -14.22
N TYR A 417 -5.82 -40.07 -13.59
CA TYR A 417 -5.74 -39.51 -12.25
C TYR A 417 -6.21 -40.55 -11.22
N PRO A 418 -5.53 -40.73 -10.07
CA PRO A 418 -4.23 -40.16 -9.68
C PRO A 418 -3.07 -40.82 -10.43
N GLY A 419 -2.07 -40.04 -10.85
CA GLY A 419 -0.99 -40.49 -11.75
C GLY A 419 0.29 -39.67 -11.60
N ALA A 420 1.23 -39.84 -12.52
CA ALA A 420 2.51 -39.11 -12.54
C ALA A 420 3.00 -38.82 -13.97
N ARG A 421 3.78 -37.75 -14.11
CA ARG A 421 4.26 -37.28 -15.42
C ARG A 421 5.66 -37.77 -15.76
N MET A 422 6.58 -37.75 -14.80
CA MET A 422 7.97 -38.19 -15.00
C MET A 422 8.61 -38.70 -13.71
N VAL A 423 9.71 -39.44 -13.87
CA VAL A 423 10.58 -39.89 -12.77
C VAL A 423 11.97 -39.30 -12.98
N ARG A 424 12.53 -38.72 -11.92
CA ARG A 424 13.89 -38.16 -11.89
C ARG A 424 14.76 -38.99 -10.96
N TYR A 425 15.94 -39.37 -11.44
CA TYR A 425 16.89 -40.19 -10.71
C TYR A 425 17.94 -39.32 -10.01
N PRO A 426 18.61 -39.84 -8.95
CA PRO A 426 19.65 -39.10 -8.24
C PRO A 426 20.86 -38.70 -9.10
N ASP A 427 21.08 -39.36 -10.23
CA ASP A 427 22.13 -39.04 -11.21
C ASP A 427 21.81 -37.81 -12.07
N GLY A 428 20.62 -37.22 -11.90
CA GLY A 428 20.15 -36.07 -12.66
C GLY A 428 19.39 -36.44 -13.94
N SER A 429 19.31 -37.72 -14.30
CA SER A 429 18.54 -38.17 -15.45
C SER A 429 17.03 -38.14 -15.16
N ALA A 430 16.24 -37.82 -16.19
CA ALA A 430 14.78 -37.76 -16.09
C ALA A 430 14.15 -38.62 -17.20
N ARG A 431 13.10 -39.38 -16.85
CA ARG A 431 12.33 -40.18 -17.80
C ARG A 431 10.86 -39.78 -17.75
N LEU A 432 10.34 -39.34 -18.90
CA LEU A 432 8.92 -39.09 -19.10
C LEU A 432 8.14 -40.41 -19.07
N LEU A 433 6.93 -40.41 -18.50
CA LEU A 433 6.09 -41.61 -18.38
C LEU A 433 5.14 -41.76 -19.58
N ILE A 434 5.67 -41.68 -20.79
CA ILE A 434 4.91 -41.78 -22.04
C ILE A 434 5.30 -43.10 -22.74
N GLY A 435 4.49 -44.16 -22.55
CA GLY A 435 4.69 -45.49 -23.14
C GLY A 435 4.42 -46.65 -22.18
N ASP A 436 4.55 -47.90 -22.63
CA ASP A 436 4.18 -49.09 -21.83
C ASP A 436 5.26 -49.57 -20.84
N TYR A 437 6.49 -49.05 -20.96
CA TYR A 437 7.60 -49.35 -20.04
C TYR A 437 7.40 -48.81 -18.61
N ARG A 438 6.31 -48.07 -18.35
CA ARG A 438 5.92 -47.54 -17.02
C ARG A 438 5.85 -48.62 -15.94
N LYS A 439 5.37 -49.81 -16.26
CA LYS A 439 5.25 -50.93 -15.29
C LYS A 439 6.62 -51.34 -14.77
N ARG A 440 7.58 -51.54 -15.68
CA ARG A 440 8.97 -51.84 -15.36
C ARG A 440 9.61 -50.73 -14.51
N LEU A 441 9.42 -49.46 -14.89
CA LEU A 441 9.96 -48.32 -14.14
C LEU A 441 9.39 -48.21 -12.71
N ALA A 442 8.11 -48.57 -12.52
CA ALA A 442 7.52 -48.60 -11.18
C ALA A 442 8.17 -49.70 -10.33
N ASP A 443 8.39 -50.88 -10.89
CA ASP A 443 9.00 -52.00 -10.16
C ASP A 443 10.46 -51.69 -9.81
N GLU A 444 11.20 -51.03 -10.71
CA GLU A 444 12.58 -50.57 -10.53
C GLU A 444 12.74 -49.30 -9.67
N LEU A 445 11.65 -48.71 -9.17
CA LEU A 445 11.69 -47.46 -8.41
C LEU A 445 12.46 -47.64 -7.08
N LYS A 446 13.50 -46.82 -6.87
CA LYS A 446 14.38 -46.88 -5.68
C LYS A 446 14.16 -45.69 -4.75
N PHE A 447 14.54 -45.85 -3.48
CA PHE A 447 14.60 -44.74 -2.53
C PHE A 447 15.51 -43.62 -3.03
N GLY A 448 15.07 -42.37 -2.85
CA GLY A 448 15.79 -41.20 -3.32
C GLY A 448 15.46 -40.78 -4.76
N CYS A 449 14.76 -41.60 -5.56
CA CYS A 449 14.15 -41.14 -6.80
C CYS A 449 13.08 -40.07 -6.51
N ILE A 450 12.80 -39.19 -7.46
CA ILE A 450 11.76 -38.17 -7.35
C ILE A 450 10.71 -38.46 -8.42
N VAL A 451 9.45 -38.57 -8.00
CA VAL A 451 8.32 -38.79 -8.90
C VAL A 451 7.50 -37.52 -8.97
N ASP A 452 7.38 -36.95 -10.17
CA ASP A 452 6.55 -35.76 -10.39
C ASP A 452 5.10 -36.21 -10.56
N ARG A 453 4.44 -36.46 -9.42
CA ARG A 453 3.05 -36.93 -9.36
C ARG A 453 2.07 -35.80 -9.64
N HIS A 454 0.85 -36.14 -10.06
CA HIS A 454 -0.26 -35.19 -10.16
C HIS A 454 -0.58 -34.59 -8.78
N LEU A 455 -1.18 -33.39 -8.78
CA LEU A 455 -1.71 -32.77 -7.58
C LEU A 455 -2.87 -33.58 -7.01
N GLU A 456 -2.90 -33.82 -5.70
CA GLU A 456 -3.92 -34.65 -5.04
C GLU A 456 -4.65 -33.92 -3.92
N ASP A 457 -5.68 -34.56 -3.35
CA ASP A 457 -6.42 -34.02 -2.21
C ASP A 457 -5.51 -33.81 -0.99
N GLY A 458 -5.59 -32.62 -0.40
CA GLY A 458 -4.80 -32.23 0.77
C GLY A 458 -3.49 -31.53 0.46
N ASP A 459 -3.07 -31.46 -0.82
CA ASP A 459 -1.87 -30.73 -1.22
C ASP A 459 -1.99 -29.23 -0.93
N ILE A 460 -0.84 -28.63 -0.64
CA ILE A 460 -0.73 -27.23 -0.24
C ILE A 460 -0.60 -26.37 -1.49
N VAL A 461 -1.49 -25.40 -1.66
CA VAL A 461 -1.49 -24.48 -2.80
C VAL A 461 -1.63 -23.03 -2.33
N LEU A 462 -0.91 -22.13 -2.99
CA LEU A 462 -1.06 -20.69 -2.79
C LEU A 462 -2.12 -20.18 -3.76
N PHE A 463 -3.07 -19.41 -3.24
CA PHE A 463 -4.20 -18.88 -3.99
C PHE A 463 -4.23 -17.36 -3.86
N ASN A 464 -4.29 -16.67 -5.00
CA ASN A 464 -4.04 -15.23 -5.11
C ASN A 464 -5.03 -14.55 -6.07
N ARG A 465 -5.57 -13.39 -5.67
CA ARG A 465 -6.29 -12.48 -6.57
C ARG A 465 -5.41 -11.29 -6.97
N GLN A 466 -5.39 -10.97 -8.26
CA GLN A 466 -4.80 -9.74 -8.78
C GLN A 466 -5.90 -8.69 -8.99
N PRO A 467 -5.72 -7.43 -8.55
CA PRO A 467 -4.56 -6.87 -7.86
C PRO A 467 -4.53 -7.18 -6.34
N SER A 468 -3.33 -7.39 -5.78
CA SER A 468 -3.14 -7.65 -4.35
C SER A 468 -2.90 -6.34 -3.59
N LEU A 469 -3.78 -6.00 -2.64
CA LEU A 469 -3.71 -4.75 -1.86
C LEU A 469 -3.06 -4.93 -0.48
N HIS A 470 -3.21 -6.12 0.11
CA HIS A 470 -2.71 -6.45 1.44
C HIS A 470 -2.22 -7.92 1.48
N ARG A 471 -1.51 -8.31 2.55
CA ARG A 471 -0.93 -9.66 2.70
C ARG A 471 -1.92 -10.79 2.46
N MET A 472 -3.14 -10.69 3.00
CA MET A 472 -4.16 -11.76 2.87
C MET A 472 -4.77 -11.88 1.46
N SER A 473 -4.38 -11.06 0.48
CA SER A 473 -4.79 -11.25 -0.92
C SER A 473 -4.10 -12.46 -1.57
N ILE A 474 -3.10 -13.03 -0.89
CA ILE A 474 -2.52 -14.34 -1.17
C ILE A 474 -2.55 -15.17 0.11
N MET A 475 -3.17 -16.36 0.06
CA MET A 475 -3.25 -17.28 1.19
C MET A 475 -3.04 -18.71 0.73
N CYS A 476 -2.69 -19.56 1.68
CA CYS A 476 -2.50 -20.98 1.46
C CYS A 476 -3.78 -21.76 1.77
N HIS A 477 -4.18 -22.62 0.82
CA HIS A 477 -5.31 -23.53 0.90
C HIS A 477 -4.87 -24.98 0.68
N ARG A 478 -5.74 -25.91 1.07
CA ARG A 478 -5.62 -27.33 0.76
C ARG A 478 -6.40 -27.67 -0.50
N ALA A 479 -5.77 -28.36 -1.43
CA ALA A 479 -6.36 -28.80 -2.67
C ALA A 479 -7.48 -29.84 -2.42
N ARG A 480 -8.57 -29.72 -3.18
CA ARG A 480 -9.61 -30.75 -3.33
C ARG A 480 -9.91 -30.96 -4.81
N ILE A 481 -9.60 -32.12 -5.36
CA ILE A 481 -9.77 -32.35 -6.78
C ILE A 481 -11.24 -32.60 -7.12
N ARG A 482 -11.75 -31.88 -8.11
CA ARG A 482 -13.14 -31.95 -8.57
C ARG A 482 -13.22 -32.04 -10.10
N PRO A 483 -14.30 -32.62 -10.66
CA PRO A 483 -14.41 -32.88 -12.10
C PRO A 483 -14.63 -31.60 -12.94
N TRP A 484 -15.17 -30.55 -12.32
CA TRP A 484 -15.49 -29.28 -12.98
C TRP A 484 -14.24 -28.48 -13.36
N ARG A 485 -14.44 -27.42 -14.15
CA ARG A 485 -13.35 -26.60 -14.70
C ARG A 485 -13.03 -25.32 -13.91
N THR A 486 -13.87 -24.92 -12.98
CA THR A 486 -13.69 -23.70 -12.18
C THR A 486 -12.96 -23.97 -10.87
N LEU A 487 -12.26 -22.96 -10.35
CA LEU A 487 -11.73 -22.99 -8.99
C LEU A 487 -12.89 -22.67 -8.03
N ARG A 488 -13.04 -23.43 -6.93
CA ARG A 488 -14.11 -23.19 -5.95
C ARG A 488 -13.58 -23.05 -4.55
N PHE A 489 -14.16 -22.15 -3.79
CA PHE A 489 -13.83 -21.97 -2.39
C PHE A 489 -15.02 -21.41 -1.63
N ASN A 490 -14.96 -21.47 -0.31
CA ASN A 490 -16.02 -21.02 0.57
C ASN A 490 -16.15 -19.49 0.57
N GLU A 491 -17.38 -19.00 0.50
CA GLU A 491 -17.77 -17.60 0.39
C GLU A 491 -17.35 -16.76 1.62
N SER A 492 -17.10 -17.41 2.76
CA SER A 492 -16.57 -16.75 3.96
C SER A 492 -15.17 -16.15 3.74
N VAL A 493 -14.44 -16.64 2.73
CA VAL A 493 -13.07 -16.23 2.40
C VAL A 493 -13.04 -15.20 1.25
N CYS A 494 -14.20 -14.77 0.73
CA CYS A 494 -14.25 -13.79 -0.36
C CYS A 494 -13.75 -12.40 0.07
N ASN A 495 -13.99 -11.99 1.31
CA ASN A 495 -13.63 -10.65 1.80
C ASN A 495 -12.12 -10.36 1.71
N PRO A 496 -11.19 -11.23 2.18
CA PRO A 496 -9.75 -11.03 1.96
C PRO A 496 -9.32 -10.89 0.49
N TYR A 497 -10.04 -11.54 -0.43
CA TYR A 497 -9.74 -11.42 -1.84
C TYR A 497 -10.48 -10.23 -2.49
N ASN A 498 -11.48 -9.63 -1.84
CA ASN A 498 -12.44 -8.71 -2.45
C ASN A 498 -13.08 -9.30 -3.73
N ALA A 499 -13.41 -10.60 -3.69
CA ALA A 499 -13.99 -11.34 -4.82
C ALA A 499 -15.53 -11.43 -4.68
N ASP A 500 -16.26 -11.42 -5.79
CA ASP A 500 -17.72 -11.40 -5.85
C ASP A 500 -18.36 -12.36 -6.89
N PHE A 501 -17.56 -13.27 -7.48
CA PHE A 501 -18.01 -14.33 -8.39
C PHE A 501 -18.76 -13.85 -9.64
N ASP A 502 -18.38 -12.70 -10.20
CA ASP A 502 -18.99 -12.08 -11.39
C ASP A 502 -18.35 -12.49 -12.73
N GLY A 503 -17.42 -13.46 -12.70
CA GLY A 503 -16.54 -13.80 -13.83
C GLY A 503 -15.06 -13.61 -13.53
N ASP A 504 -14.75 -13.13 -12.32
CA ASP A 504 -13.40 -13.04 -11.77
C ASP A 504 -12.56 -14.32 -11.95
N GLU A 505 -11.27 -14.13 -12.22
CA GLU A 505 -10.29 -15.20 -12.32
C GLU A 505 -9.23 -15.03 -11.22
N MET A 506 -8.80 -16.16 -10.64
CA MET A 506 -7.76 -16.18 -9.62
C MET A 506 -6.61 -17.09 -10.02
N ASN A 507 -5.42 -16.76 -9.52
CA ASN A 507 -4.20 -17.51 -9.76
C ASN A 507 -3.94 -18.51 -8.63
N MET A 508 -3.42 -19.66 -9.01
CA MET A 508 -2.94 -20.69 -8.09
C MET A 508 -1.48 -21.00 -8.36
N HIS A 509 -0.69 -21.19 -7.31
CA HIS A 509 0.72 -21.57 -7.38
C HIS A 509 0.96 -22.81 -6.51
N VAL A 510 1.68 -23.79 -7.03
CA VAL A 510 2.00 -25.04 -6.30
C VAL A 510 3.44 -24.98 -5.80
N PRO A 511 3.68 -24.86 -4.47
CA PRO A 511 5.03 -24.91 -3.92
C PRO A 511 5.72 -26.25 -4.22
N GLN A 512 6.96 -26.19 -4.71
CA GLN A 512 7.69 -27.36 -5.21
C GLN A 512 8.65 -28.00 -4.19
N THR A 513 8.85 -27.38 -3.02
CA THR A 513 9.74 -27.87 -1.96
C THR A 513 8.98 -28.05 -0.65
N GLU A 514 9.42 -28.99 0.20
CA GLU A 514 8.78 -29.24 1.50
C GLU A 514 8.93 -28.06 2.47
N GLU A 515 10.06 -27.34 2.43
CA GLU A 515 10.26 -26.11 3.20
C GLU A 515 9.22 -25.05 2.83
N ALA A 516 9.03 -24.78 1.53
CA ALA A 516 8.06 -23.79 1.07
C ALA A 516 6.60 -24.22 1.35
N ARG A 517 6.28 -25.53 1.31
CA ARG A 517 4.96 -26.05 1.71
C ARG A 517 4.70 -25.82 3.19
N THR A 518 5.71 -26.06 4.03
CA THR A 518 5.61 -25.89 5.48
C THR A 518 5.43 -24.42 5.84
N GLU A 519 6.23 -23.52 5.27
CA GLU A 519 6.07 -22.07 5.46
C GLU A 519 4.70 -21.58 4.98
N ALA A 520 4.25 -22.02 3.79
CA ALA A 520 2.95 -21.66 3.26
C ALA A 520 1.81 -22.09 4.19
N LEU A 521 1.83 -23.32 4.70
CA LEU A 521 0.78 -23.83 5.58
C LEU A 521 0.79 -23.13 6.95
N MET A 522 1.96 -22.96 7.56
CA MET A 522 2.09 -22.44 8.92
C MET A 522 1.93 -20.92 8.99
N LEU A 523 2.43 -20.17 8.01
CA LEU A 523 2.40 -18.69 8.04
C LEU A 523 1.26 -18.12 7.18
N MET A 524 1.01 -18.71 6.01
CA MET A 524 0.04 -18.19 5.03
C MET A 524 -1.30 -18.93 5.04
N GLY A 525 -1.47 -19.95 5.88
CA GLY A 525 -2.72 -20.71 5.98
C GLY A 525 -3.91 -19.83 6.37
N VAL A 526 -5.09 -20.10 5.80
CA VAL A 526 -6.32 -19.35 6.09
C VAL A 526 -6.67 -19.36 7.59
N GLN A 527 -6.46 -20.49 8.27
CA GLN A 527 -6.69 -20.61 9.73
C GLN A 527 -5.86 -19.62 10.55
N ASN A 528 -4.63 -19.34 10.14
CA ASN A 528 -3.73 -18.45 10.87
C ASN A 528 -3.93 -16.98 10.44
N ASN A 529 -4.65 -16.73 9.35
CA ASN A 529 -4.91 -15.41 8.79
C ASN A 529 -6.41 -15.06 8.78
N LEU A 530 -7.14 -15.40 9.84
CA LEU A 530 -8.55 -14.99 10.00
C LEU A 530 -8.69 -13.49 10.31
N CYS A 531 -7.71 -12.92 11.01
CA CYS A 531 -7.66 -11.51 11.40
C CYS A 531 -6.78 -10.68 10.45
N THR A 532 -7.17 -9.42 10.24
CA THR A 532 -6.32 -8.45 9.55
C THR A 532 -5.21 -7.92 10.48
N PRO A 533 -3.97 -7.80 9.99
CA PRO A 533 -2.86 -7.27 10.79
C PRO A 533 -2.99 -5.76 11.07
N LYS A 534 -3.92 -5.05 10.39
CA LYS A 534 -4.13 -3.61 10.56
C LYS A 534 -4.69 -3.25 11.95
N ASN A 535 -5.69 -4.00 12.42
CA ASN A 535 -6.42 -3.68 13.64
C ASN A 535 -6.83 -4.92 14.45
N GLY A 536 -6.53 -6.14 13.99
CA GLY A 536 -6.90 -7.39 14.69
C GLY A 536 -8.40 -7.73 14.62
N GLU A 537 -9.12 -7.15 13.66
CA GLU A 537 -10.49 -7.54 13.35
C GLU A 537 -10.52 -8.76 12.42
N ILE A 538 -11.57 -9.59 12.56
CA ILE A 538 -11.78 -10.72 11.66
C ILE A 538 -12.21 -10.20 10.29
N LEU A 539 -11.51 -10.69 9.26
CA LEU A 539 -11.84 -10.44 7.86
C LEU A 539 -12.52 -11.65 7.20
N VAL A 540 -12.07 -12.87 7.50
CA VAL A 540 -12.72 -14.13 7.09
C VAL A 540 -13.91 -14.38 8.01
N ALA A 541 -15.10 -14.09 7.53
CA ALA A 541 -16.34 -14.13 8.33
C ALA A 541 -17.52 -14.49 7.45
N SER A 542 -18.69 -14.70 8.07
CA SER A 542 -19.92 -15.01 7.33
C SER A 542 -20.36 -13.82 6.48
N THR A 543 -20.75 -14.11 5.24
CA THR A 543 -21.12 -13.12 4.22
C THR A 543 -22.60 -13.29 3.84
N GLN A 544 -23.22 -12.17 3.43
CA GLN A 544 -24.52 -12.08 2.77
C GLN A 544 -25.57 -13.10 3.27
N ASP A 545 -25.85 -14.17 2.52
CA ASP A 545 -26.90 -15.14 2.80
C ASP A 545 -26.70 -15.90 4.11
N PHE A 546 -25.46 -16.14 4.53
CA PHE A 546 -25.18 -16.77 5.83
C PHE A 546 -25.66 -15.88 6.99
N LEU A 547 -25.55 -14.55 6.84
CA LEU A 547 -26.05 -13.60 7.83
C LEU A 547 -27.58 -13.54 7.82
N THR A 548 -28.20 -13.51 6.63
CA THR A 548 -29.67 -13.50 6.49
C THR A 548 -30.28 -14.77 7.09
N SER A 549 -29.73 -15.94 6.76
CA SER A 549 -30.18 -17.22 7.31
C SER A 549 -30.03 -17.27 8.84
N SER A 550 -28.89 -16.87 9.37
CA SER A 550 -28.65 -16.85 10.83
C SER A 550 -29.64 -15.95 11.56
N PHE A 551 -29.94 -14.78 10.98
CA PHE A 551 -30.86 -13.81 11.54
C PHE A 551 -32.31 -14.33 11.55
N LEU A 552 -32.72 -15.03 10.49
CA LEU A 552 -34.04 -15.66 10.42
C LEU A 552 -34.16 -16.84 11.38
N ILE A 553 -33.16 -17.73 11.42
CA ILE A 553 -33.12 -18.88 12.34
C ILE A 553 -33.18 -18.43 13.81
N THR A 554 -32.55 -17.31 14.16
CA THR A 554 -32.46 -16.87 15.57
C THR A 554 -33.63 -16.00 16.01
N ARG A 555 -34.65 -15.81 15.16
CA ARG A 555 -35.85 -15.04 15.49
C ARG A 555 -36.70 -15.77 16.54
N LYS A 556 -37.40 -15.01 17.40
CA LYS A 556 -38.17 -15.55 18.55
C LYS A 556 -39.37 -16.41 18.15
N ASP A 557 -39.89 -16.23 16.94
CA ASP A 557 -41.06 -16.91 16.38
C ASP A 557 -40.71 -18.23 15.66
N THR A 558 -39.43 -18.60 15.59
CA THR A 558 -39.00 -19.84 14.94
C THR A 558 -38.99 -21.01 15.91
N PHE A 559 -39.86 -21.99 15.63
CA PHE A 559 -39.98 -23.23 16.40
C PHE A 559 -39.90 -24.43 15.48
N TYR A 560 -39.23 -25.48 15.95
CA TYR A 560 -39.06 -26.75 15.25
C TYR A 560 -39.58 -27.89 16.12
N ASP A 561 -40.26 -28.84 15.50
CA ASP A 561 -40.54 -30.14 16.11
C ASP A 561 -39.26 -30.99 16.12
N ARG A 562 -39.32 -32.15 16.79
CA ARG A 562 -38.16 -33.04 16.92
C ARG A 562 -37.61 -33.49 15.56
N ALA A 563 -38.49 -33.78 14.60
CA ALA A 563 -38.11 -34.27 13.27
C ALA A 563 -37.39 -33.18 12.48
N ALA A 564 -37.95 -31.98 12.37
CA ALA A 564 -37.31 -30.86 11.68
C ALA A 564 -36.02 -30.44 12.37
N PHE A 565 -36.00 -30.38 13.71
CA PHE A 565 -34.80 -30.02 14.46
C PHE A 565 -33.65 -31.01 14.19
N SER A 566 -33.92 -32.32 14.25
CA SER A 566 -32.91 -33.36 14.00
C SER A 566 -32.41 -33.32 12.56
N LEU A 567 -33.29 -33.09 11.59
CA LEU A 567 -32.92 -32.93 10.18
C LEU A 567 -31.99 -31.72 9.99
N ILE A 568 -32.32 -30.58 10.60
CA ILE A 568 -31.51 -29.36 10.50
C ILE A 568 -30.14 -29.55 11.18
N CYS A 569 -30.09 -30.27 12.30
CA CYS A 569 -28.83 -30.66 12.94
C CYS A 569 -27.94 -31.48 12.00
N SER A 570 -28.50 -32.38 11.19
CA SER A 570 -27.75 -33.16 10.20
C SER A 570 -27.08 -32.29 9.12
N TYR A 571 -27.65 -31.12 8.81
CA TYR A 571 -27.09 -30.19 7.83
C TYR A 571 -25.73 -29.61 8.25
N MET A 572 -25.43 -29.54 9.54
CA MET A 572 -24.18 -28.93 10.03
C MET A 572 -22.95 -29.81 9.75
N GLY A 573 -23.12 -31.14 9.89
CA GLY A 573 -22.02 -32.13 9.87
C GLY A 573 -22.14 -33.19 8.76
N ASP A 574 -22.98 -32.97 7.75
CA ASP A 574 -23.30 -33.95 6.69
C ASP A 574 -23.76 -35.32 7.24
N GLY A 575 -24.41 -35.31 8.41
CA GLY A 575 -24.84 -36.52 9.13
C GLY A 575 -23.72 -37.33 9.81
N MET A 576 -22.48 -36.84 9.83
CA MET A 576 -21.33 -37.54 10.42
C MET A 576 -21.02 -37.12 11.87
N ASP A 577 -21.42 -35.92 12.29
CA ASP A 577 -21.17 -35.41 13.62
C ASP A 577 -22.10 -36.07 14.65
N LEU A 578 -21.55 -36.47 15.81
CA LEU A 578 -22.34 -36.94 16.95
C LEU A 578 -22.97 -35.74 17.65
N ILE A 579 -24.28 -35.79 17.89
CA ILE A 579 -25.07 -34.66 18.38
C ILE A 579 -25.88 -35.06 19.62
N ASP A 580 -25.68 -34.31 20.70
CA ASP A 580 -26.49 -34.36 21.90
C ASP A 580 -27.67 -33.39 21.74
N LEU A 581 -28.88 -33.94 21.61
CA LEU A 581 -30.09 -33.10 21.47
C LEU A 581 -30.37 -32.36 22.79
N PRO A 582 -30.50 -31.02 22.77
CA PRO A 582 -30.85 -30.25 23.97
C PRO A 582 -32.29 -30.52 24.38
N THR A 583 -32.63 -30.24 25.64
CA THR A 583 -34.02 -30.29 26.11
C THR A 583 -34.88 -29.27 25.35
N PRO A 584 -36.09 -29.63 24.89
CA PRO A 584 -36.96 -28.68 24.18
C PRO A 584 -37.30 -27.49 25.08
N THR A 585 -37.46 -26.31 24.46
CA THR A 585 -37.80 -25.09 25.21
C THR A 585 -39.24 -25.14 25.72
N ILE A 586 -40.15 -25.67 24.91
CA ILE A 586 -41.56 -25.86 25.26
C ILE A 586 -41.79 -27.36 25.39
N LEU A 587 -42.23 -27.82 26.56
CA LEU A 587 -42.53 -29.24 26.83
C LEU A 587 -44.02 -29.57 26.65
N LYS A 588 -44.90 -28.63 26.99
CA LYS A 588 -46.36 -28.74 26.84
C LYS A 588 -46.89 -27.46 26.19
N PRO A 589 -47.82 -27.54 25.21
CA PRO A 589 -48.56 -28.73 24.78
C PRO A 589 -47.78 -29.68 23.86
N ILE A 590 -46.80 -29.18 23.09
CA ILE A 590 -45.99 -29.94 22.13
C ILE A 590 -44.51 -29.66 22.42
N GLU A 591 -43.66 -30.67 22.22
CA GLU A 591 -42.20 -30.51 22.29
C GLU A 591 -41.69 -29.64 21.13
N LEU A 592 -41.29 -28.41 21.44
CA LEU A 592 -40.76 -27.46 20.45
C LEU A 592 -39.39 -26.93 20.88
N TRP A 593 -38.49 -26.92 19.91
CA TRP A 593 -37.16 -26.31 20.01
C TRP A 593 -37.16 -24.95 19.34
N THR A 594 -36.48 -23.99 19.95
CA THR A 594 -36.29 -22.67 19.31
C THR A 594 -35.14 -22.72 18.33
N GLY A 595 -35.16 -21.85 17.32
CA GLY A 595 -34.01 -21.75 16.41
C GLY A 595 -32.72 -21.25 17.07
N LYS A 596 -32.80 -20.61 18.24
CA LYS A 596 -31.61 -20.29 19.06
C LYS A 596 -30.91 -21.56 19.58
N GLN A 597 -31.65 -22.62 19.90
CA GLN A 597 -31.06 -23.88 20.35
C GLN A 597 -30.24 -24.59 19.25
N LEU A 598 -30.53 -24.34 17.97
CA LEU A 598 -29.69 -24.83 16.87
C LEU A 598 -28.28 -24.25 16.94
N PHE A 599 -28.14 -22.98 17.36
CA PHE A 599 -26.83 -22.37 17.54
C PHE A 599 -26.08 -22.93 18.75
N ASN A 600 -26.78 -23.43 19.77
CA ASN A 600 -26.16 -24.15 20.89
C ASN A 600 -25.47 -25.42 20.38
N VAL A 601 -26.17 -26.20 19.55
CA VAL A 601 -25.63 -27.42 18.91
C VAL A 601 -24.50 -27.07 17.94
N LEU A 602 -24.63 -25.99 17.18
CA LEU A 602 -23.60 -25.55 16.23
C LEU A 602 -22.26 -25.24 16.94
N LEU A 603 -22.33 -24.54 18.07
CA LEU A 603 -21.17 -24.19 18.90
C LEU A 603 -20.62 -25.42 19.64
N ARG A 604 -21.52 -26.22 20.22
CA ARG A 604 -21.18 -27.39 21.04
C ARG A 604 -22.13 -28.56 20.69
N PRO A 605 -21.77 -29.39 19.71
CA PRO A 605 -22.64 -30.47 19.25
C PRO A 605 -22.73 -31.63 20.25
N HIS A 606 -21.65 -31.93 20.96
CA HIS A 606 -21.59 -33.01 21.95
C HIS A 606 -20.88 -32.57 23.22
N ALA A 607 -21.16 -33.25 24.33
CA ALA A 607 -20.67 -32.89 25.65
C ALA A 607 -19.13 -32.89 25.75
N SER A 608 -18.44 -33.76 25.01
CA SER A 608 -16.97 -33.79 24.98
C SER A 608 -16.31 -32.65 24.19
N VAL A 609 -17.06 -31.85 23.41
CA VAL A 609 -16.55 -30.56 22.92
C VAL A 609 -16.49 -29.58 24.09
N LYS A 610 -15.27 -29.24 24.52
CA LYS A 610 -15.01 -28.31 25.63
C LYS A 610 -14.99 -26.84 25.19
N VAL A 611 -15.96 -26.42 24.40
CA VAL A 611 -16.14 -25.01 24.00
C VAL A 611 -17.25 -24.42 24.87
N TYR A 612 -16.88 -23.58 25.84
CA TYR A 612 -17.77 -22.84 26.74
C TYR A 612 -17.65 -21.34 26.46
N LEU A 613 -18.37 -20.88 25.45
CA LEU A 613 -18.28 -19.52 24.96
C LEU A 613 -19.12 -18.57 25.82
N ASN A 614 -18.56 -17.41 26.13
CA ASN A 614 -19.27 -16.32 26.80
C ASN A 614 -19.09 -15.02 26.00
N LEU A 615 -20.19 -14.36 25.66
CA LEU A 615 -20.22 -13.26 24.69
C LEU A 615 -21.39 -12.31 25.00
N MET A 616 -21.11 -11.01 24.89
CA MET A 616 -22.09 -9.92 24.92
C MET A 616 -21.83 -8.97 23.75
N VAL A 617 -22.79 -8.87 22.81
CA VAL A 617 -22.67 -7.97 21.65
C VAL A 617 -23.99 -7.25 21.41
N LYS A 618 -23.89 -5.95 21.08
CA LYS A 618 -25.03 -5.14 20.63
C LYS A 618 -25.09 -5.22 19.10
N GLU A 619 -26.20 -5.74 18.57
CA GLU A 619 -26.45 -5.83 17.13
C GLU A 619 -26.95 -4.51 16.54
N ARG A 620 -26.99 -4.45 15.20
CA ARG A 620 -27.42 -3.25 14.47
C ARG A 620 -28.87 -2.82 14.75
N ASN A 621 -29.75 -3.77 15.02
CA ASN A 621 -31.16 -3.52 15.35
C ASN A 621 -31.38 -3.17 16.84
N TYR A 622 -30.32 -3.07 17.64
CA TYR A 622 -30.39 -2.72 19.05
C TYR A 622 -31.03 -1.33 19.26
N SER A 623 -31.97 -1.27 20.21
CA SER A 623 -32.72 -0.06 20.53
C SER A 623 -32.52 0.30 22.00
N LYS A 624 -32.08 1.54 22.26
CA LYS A 624 -31.86 2.09 23.61
C LYS A 624 -33.14 2.53 24.34
N LYS A 625 -34.32 2.23 23.81
CA LYS A 625 -35.59 2.86 24.22
C LYS A 625 -36.10 2.47 25.62
N ILE A 626 -35.55 1.44 26.27
CA ILE A 626 -36.04 1.01 27.60
C ILE A 626 -35.11 1.54 28.69
N ILE A 627 -35.58 2.60 29.33
CA ILE A 627 -35.01 3.21 30.53
C ILE A 627 -35.98 2.90 31.67
N ARG A 628 -35.54 2.23 32.73
CA ARG A 628 -36.29 2.25 34.00
C ARG A 628 -35.81 3.46 34.77
N LYS A 629 -36.69 4.45 35.00
CA LYS A 629 -36.45 5.51 35.98
C LYS A 629 -36.76 4.96 37.37
N ILE A 630 -35.76 4.89 38.23
CA ILE A 630 -35.94 4.76 39.67
C ILE A 630 -35.44 6.09 40.25
N GLU A 631 -36.36 6.93 40.73
CA GLU A 631 -36.10 8.33 41.11
C GLU A 631 -35.49 9.15 39.93
N ASP A 632 -34.50 10.02 40.21
CA ASP A 632 -33.74 10.85 39.24
C ASP A 632 -32.66 10.08 38.47
N LYS A 633 -32.52 8.76 38.67
CA LYS A 633 -31.51 7.93 37.99
C LYS A 633 -32.13 7.04 36.92
N GLU A 634 -31.68 7.26 35.69
CA GLU A 634 -32.00 6.43 34.54
C GLU A 634 -31.16 5.14 34.57
N ILE A 635 -31.80 3.99 34.81
CA ILE A 635 -31.15 2.68 34.76
C ILE A 635 -31.46 2.03 33.41
N GLU A 636 -30.44 1.90 32.56
CA GLU A 636 -30.51 1.18 31.30
C GLU A 636 -30.44 -0.34 31.55
N VAL A 637 -31.43 -1.10 31.06
CA VAL A 637 -31.42 -2.57 31.09
C VAL A 637 -31.05 -3.09 29.70
N GLU A 638 -29.78 -3.44 29.50
CA GLU A 638 -29.24 -3.77 28.17
C GLU A 638 -29.86 -5.05 27.55
N THR A 639 -30.18 -6.05 28.36
CA THR A 639 -30.63 -7.38 27.90
C THR A 639 -32.09 -7.43 27.45
N MET A 640 -32.91 -6.44 27.80
CA MET A 640 -34.37 -6.43 27.55
C MET A 640 -34.76 -5.59 26.33
N CYS A 641 -33.96 -5.63 25.26
CA CYS A 641 -34.24 -4.87 24.04
C CYS A 641 -35.53 -5.36 23.33
N PRO A 642 -36.46 -4.47 22.91
CA PRO A 642 -37.70 -4.86 22.23
C PRO A 642 -37.46 -5.65 20.94
N ASN A 643 -36.45 -5.23 20.18
CA ASN A 643 -36.11 -5.82 18.87
C ASN A 643 -35.24 -7.08 18.98
N ASP A 644 -34.98 -7.60 20.19
CA ASP A 644 -34.05 -8.73 20.40
C ASP A 644 -32.63 -8.44 19.82
N GLY A 645 -32.15 -7.21 19.97
CA GLY A 645 -30.87 -6.75 19.40
C GLY A 645 -29.67 -6.84 20.35
N PHE A 646 -29.83 -7.42 21.54
CA PHE A 646 -28.74 -7.66 22.48
C PHE A 646 -28.42 -9.16 22.49
N VAL A 647 -27.25 -9.53 21.97
CA VAL A 647 -26.80 -10.92 21.89
C VAL A 647 -26.08 -11.30 23.17
N TYR A 648 -26.61 -12.32 23.84
CA TYR A 648 -26.03 -12.86 25.05
C TYR A 648 -25.86 -14.38 24.92
N ILE A 649 -24.60 -14.82 24.87
CA ILE A 649 -24.24 -16.24 24.90
C ILE A 649 -23.54 -16.52 26.21
N ARG A 650 -24.01 -17.56 26.91
CA ARG A 650 -23.42 -18.03 28.16
C ARG A 650 -23.18 -19.52 28.06
N ASN A 651 -21.98 -19.99 28.35
CA ASN A 651 -21.60 -21.41 28.26
C ASN A 651 -21.95 -22.07 26.91
N SER A 652 -21.79 -21.34 25.80
CA SER A 652 -22.18 -21.77 24.44
C SER A 652 -23.69 -21.93 24.21
N GLU A 653 -24.52 -21.36 25.08
CA GLU A 653 -25.98 -21.29 24.90
C GLU A 653 -26.40 -19.86 24.55
N LEU A 654 -27.13 -19.70 23.44
CA LEU A 654 -27.68 -18.42 23.00
C LEU A 654 -28.98 -18.14 23.76
N ILE A 655 -28.91 -17.24 24.74
CA ILE A 655 -30.03 -16.89 25.62
C ILE A 655 -30.96 -15.87 24.95
N CYS A 656 -30.40 -14.76 24.47
CA CYS A 656 -31.14 -13.72 23.78
C CYS A 656 -30.33 -13.11 22.63
N GLY A 657 -31.03 -12.43 21.73
CA GLY A 657 -30.43 -11.78 20.56
C GLY A 657 -30.67 -12.52 19.25
N GLN A 658 -30.84 -11.74 18.18
CA GLN A 658 -30.77 -12.20 16.79
C GLN A 658 -29.34 -12.07 16.29
N LEU A 659 -28.82 -13.08 15.57
CA LEU A 659 -27.45 -13.08 15.10
C LEU A 659 -27.36 -12.42 13.71
N GLY A 660 -26.63 -11.32 13.63
CA GLY A 660 -26.40 -10.58 12.38
C GLY A 660 -24.93 -10.27 12.16
N LYS A 661 -24.66 -9.18 11.42
CA LYS A 661 -23.31 -8.77 11.03
C LYS A 661 -22.42 -8.41 12.22
N ALA A 662 -22.94 -7.81 13.30
CA ALA A 662 -22.07 -7.43 14.41
C ALA A 662 -21.51 -8.66 15.15
N THR A 663 -22.24 -9.77 15.13
CA THR A 663 -21.87 -11.00 15.81
C THR A 663 -21.09 -11.97 14.90
N LEU A 664 -21.57 -12.19 13.68
CA LEU A 664 -21.03 -13.19 12.74
C LEU A 664 -20.26 -12.59 11.57
N GLY A 665 -20.35 -11.28 11.37
CA GLY A 665 -19.72 -10.59 10.25
C GLY A 665 -18.30 -10.11 10.53
N ASN A 666 -17.76 -9.40 9.55
CA ASN A 666 -16.45 -8.76 9.63
C ASN A 666 -16.50 -7.41 10.38
N GLY A 667 -15.37 -7.01 10.95
CA GLY A 667 -15.16 -5.67 11.49
C GLY A 667 -15.55 -5.46 12.96
N ASN A 668 -15.92 -6.51 13.70
CA ASN A 668 -16.14 -6.42 15.14
C ASN A 668 -15.21 -7.35 15.93
N LYS A 669 -14.45 -6.78 16.87
CA LYS A 669 -13.54 -7.51 17.76
C LYS A 669 -14.27 -8.34 18.81
N ASP A 670 -15.49 -7.94 19.17
CA ASP A 670 -16.28 -8.64 20.17
C ASP A 670 -17.18 -9.72 19.55
N GLY A 671 -17.14 -9.93 18.22
CA GLY A 671 -17.97 -10.92 17.51
C GLY A 671 -17.64 -12.39 17.87
N LEU A 672 -18.55 -13.29 17.54
CA LEU A 672 -18.51 -14.73 17.85
C LEU A 672 -17.20 -15.38 17.44
N TYR A 673 -16.81 -15.23 16.17
CA TYR A 673 -15.60 -15.85 15.63
C TYR A 673 -14.33 -15.31 16.29
N SER A 674 -14.33 -14.05 16.71
CA SER A 674 -13.19 -13.41 17.36
C SER A 674 -12.99 -13.96 18.76
N VAL A 675 -14.10 -14.14 19.49
CA VAL A 675 -14.05 -14.77 20.81
C VAL A 675 -13.59 -16.23 20.69
N LEU A 676 -14.15 -17.01 19.74
CA LEU A 676 -13.74 -18.40 19.50
C LEU A 676 -12.25 -18.52 19.16
N LEU A 677 -11.76 -17.69 18.24
CA LEU A 677 -10.35 -17.68 17.83
C LEU A 677 -9.42 -17.44 19.02
N ARG A 678 -9.73 -16.44 19.84
CA ARG A 678 -8.85 -16.00 20.93
C ARG A 678 -8.94 -16.91 22.17
N ASP A 679 -10.04 -17.63 22.34
CA ASP A 679 -10.28 -18.46 23.52
C ASP A 679 -10.04 -19.95 23.31
N TYR A 680 -10.25 -20.45 22.09
CA TYR A 680 -10.28 -21.88 21.75
C TYR A 680 -9.53 -22.21 20.44
N ASN A 681 -8.70 -21.27 19.94
CA ASN A 681 -7.86 -21.37 18.74
C ASN A 681 -8.61 -21.25 17.40
N ALA A 682 -7.83 -21.08 16.33
CA ALA A 682 -8.31 -20.94 14.96
C ALA A 682 -9.13 -22.14 14.47
N HIS A 683 -8.82 -23.36 14.94
CA HIS A 683 -9.55 -24.56 14.56
C HIS A 683 -11.03 -24.51 14.99
N ALA A 684 -11.30 -24.06 16.22
CA ALA A 684 -12.67 -23.95 16.72
C ALA A 684 -13.47 -22.90 15.94
N ALA A 685 -12.86 -21.75 15.65
CA ALA A 685 -13.48 -20.71 14.82
C ALA A 685 -13.78 -21.21 13.39
N ALA A 686 -12.81 -21.87 12.75
CA ALA A 686 -12.96 -22.42 11.41
C ALA A 686 -14.04 -23.52 11.34
N ALA A 687 -14.08 -24.43 12.34
CA ALA A 687 -15.11 -25.46 12.42
C ALA A 687 -16.51 -24.87 12.56
N CYS A 688 -16.67 -23.85 13.40
CA CYS A 688 -17.92 -23.10 13.56
C CYS A 688 -18.37 -22.44 12.24
N MET A 689 -17.45 -21.79 11.51
CA MET A 689 -17.75 -21.19 10.21
C MET A 689 -18.19 -22.22 9.18
N ASN A 690 -17.51 -23.38 9.13
CA ASN A 690 -17.85 -24.45 8.19
C ASN A 690 -19.23 -25.05 8.46
N ARG A 691 -19.56 -25.29 9.74
CA ARG A 691 -20.90 -25.78 10.14
C ARG A 691 -21.98 -24.77 9.79
N LEU A 692 -21.73 -23.48 10.03
CA LEU A 692 -22.68 -22.43 9.70
C LEU A 692 -22.90 -22.32 8.19
N ALA A 693 -21.84 -22.33 7.38
CA ALA A 693 -21.95 -22.24 5.93
C ALA A 693 -22.86 -23.36 5.36
N LYS A 694 -22.65 -24.60 5.80
CA LYS A 694 -23.46 -25.75 5.39
C LYS A 694 -24.91 -25.66 5.88
N LEU A 695 -25.11 -25.29 7.14
CA LEU A 695 -26.43 -25.08 7.73
C LEU A 695 -27.21 -24.02 6.96
N SER A 696 -26.62 -22.83 6.81
CA SER A 696 -27.28 -21.69 6.16
C SER A 696 -27.64 -21.99 4.71
N ALA A 697 -26.72 -22.58 3.94
CA ALA A 697 -26.94 -22.88 2.52
C ALA A 697 -28.13 -23.84 2.29
N ARG A 698 -28.25 -24.88 3.13
CA ARG A 698 -29.34 -25.86 3.04
C ARG A 698 -30.65 -25.32 3.62
N TRP A 699 -30.56 -24.64 4.76
CA TRP A 699 -31.74 -24.12 5.46
C TRP A 699 -32.44 -23.03 4.64
N ILE A 700 -31.70 -22.06 4.08
CA ILE A 700 -32.32 -20.95 3.34
C ILE A 700 -32.96 -21.43 2.03
N GLY A 701 -32.39 -22.44 1.38
CA GLY A 701 -32.95 -23.07 0.18
C GLY A 701 -34.30 -23.75 0.45
N ASN A 702 -34.47 -24.36 1.62
CA ASN A 702 -35.72 -25.00 2.02
C ASN A 702 -36.74 -24.02 2.61
N HIS A 703 -36.28 -23.01 3.35
CA HIS A 703 -37.16 -22.00 3.94
C HIS A 703 -37.76 -21.08 2.86
N GLY A 704 -36.98 -20.75 1.83
CA GLY A 704 -37.34 -19.75 0.83
C GLY A 704 -37.17 -18.32 1.36
N PHE A 705 -36.41 -17.50 0.64
CA PHE A 705 -36.28 -16.07 0.92
C PHE A 705 -36.18 -15.35 -0.43
N SER A 706 -37.11 -14.44 -0.70
CA SER A 706 -37.22 -13.76 -1.98
C SER A 706 -37.54 -12.28 -1.78
N ILE A 707 -37.15 -11.46 -2.75
CA ILE A 707 -37.53 -10.05 -2.85
C ILE A 707 -38.49 -9.88 -4.02
N GLY A 708 -39.63 -9.25 -3.77
CA GLY A 708 -40.64 -8.94 -4.77
C GLY A 708 -40.71 -7.44 -5.12
N ILE A 709 -41.58 -7.10 -6.06
CA ILE A 709 -41.92 -5.70 -6.35
C ILE A 709 -42.77 -5.09 -5.23
N ASP A 710 -43.60 -5.90 -4.57
CA ASP A 710 -44.46 -5.47 -3.45
C ASP A 710 -43.65 -5.00 -2.23
N ASP A 711 -42.45 -5.57 -2.03
CA ASP A 711 -41.52 -5.21 -0.94
C ASP A 711 -40.98 -3.77 -1.05
N VAL A 712 -41.03 -3.19 -2.26
CA VAL A 712 -40.54 -1.86 -2.58
C VAL A 712 -41.66 -0.90 -3.02
N GLN A 713 -42.91 -1.35 -3.00
CA GLN A 713 -44.07 -0.52 -3.29
C GLN A 713 -44.34 0.42 -2.11
N PRO A 714 -44.38 1.76 -2.33
CA PRO A 714 -44.73 2.71 -1.28
C PRO A 714 -46.22 2.59 -0.93
N GLY A 715 -46.52 2.55 0.38
CA GLY A 715 -47.90 2.63 0.85
C GLY A 715 -48.50 4.03 0.63
N LYS A 716 -49.83 4.13 0.74
CA LYS A 716 -50.55 5.39 0.53
C LYS A 716 -50.13 6.45 1.55
N SER A 717 -50.00 6.06 2.82
CA SER A 717 -49.54 6.94 3.90
C SER A 717 -48.17 7.54 3.60
N LEU A 718 -47.22 6.72 3.11
CA LEU A 718 -45.90 7.21 2.70
C LEU A 718 -45.98 8.24 1.59
N ASN A 719 -46.79 7.98 0.56
CA ASN A 719 -46.89 8.87 -0.60
C ASN A 719 -47.51 10.22 -0.23
N ASP A 720 -48.54 10.22 0.61
CA ASP A 720 -49.20 11.43 1.09
C ASP A 720 -48.24 12.25 1.97
N GLU A 721 -47.59 11.63 2.96
CA GLU A 721 -46.60 12.31 3.81
C GLU A 721 -45.37 12.80 3.01
N LYS A 722 -44.92 12.02 2.01
CA LYS A 722 -43.84 12.39 1.10
C LYS A 722 -44.21 13.65 0.32
N ALA A 723 -45.40 13.70 -0.27
CA ALA A 723 -45.85 14.84 -1.06
C ALA A 723 -45.95 16.12 -0.20
N VAL A 724 -46.48 15.99 1.02
CA VAL A 724 -46.56 17.09 1.99
C VAL A 724 -45.15 17.57 2.41
N THR A 725 -44.25 16.64 2.72
CA THR A 725 -42.88 16.98 3.16
C THR A 725 -42.08 17.68 2.05
N ILE A 726 -42.13 17.15 0.83
CA ILE A 726 -41.38 17.72 -0.32
C ILE A 726 -41.94 19.10 -0.68
N SER A 727 -43.26 19.25 -0.78
CA SER A 727 -43.87 20.54 -1.13
C SER A 727 -43.62 21.60 -0.05
N GLY A 728 -43.69 21.23 1.23
CA GLY A 728 -43.39 22.13 2.34
C GLY A 728 -41.93 22.59 2.36
N ASP A 729 -40.97 21.67 2.19
CA ASP A 729 -39.54 22.02 2.22
C ASP A 729 -39.07 22.70 0.89
N TYR A 730 -39.74 22.46 -0.25
CA TYR A 730 -39.51 23.23 -1.49
C TYR A 730 -39.88 24.69 -1.34
N LYS A 731 -41.03 25.00 -0.70
CA LYS A 731 -41.43 26.38 -0.41
C LYS A 731 -40.37 27.11 0.41
N LYS A 732 -39.78 26.44 1.41
CA LYS A 732 -38.65 27.00 2.19
C LYS A 732 -37.42 27.27 1.33
N CYS A 733 -37.10 26.39 0.38
CA CYS A 733 -36.00 26.65 -0.56
C CYS A 733 -36.30 27.87 -1.44
N ASP A 734 -37.54 28.01 -1.94
CA ASP A 734 -37.95 29.14 -2.76
C ASP A 734 -37.93 30.46 -1.98
N GLU A 735 -38.33 30.46 -0.69
CA GLU A 735 -38.19 31.60 0.21
C GLU A 735 -36.72 32.02 0.39
N GLN A 736 -35.80 31.07 0.58
CA GLN A 736 -34.36 31.35 0.68
C GLN A 736 -33.80 31.94 -0.63
N ILE A 737 -34.26 31.43 -1.78
CA ILE A 737 -33.88 31.95 -3.09
C ILE A 737 -34.43 33.37 -3.29
N HIS A 738 -35.65 33.64 -2.83
CA HIS A 738 -36.25 34.98 -2.89
C HIS A 738 -35.46 35.97 -2.03
N MET A 739 -35.15 35.62 -0.79
CA MET A 739 -34.31 36.45 0.10
C MET A 739 -32.91 36.69 -0.49
N PHE A 740 -32.35 35.70 -1.18
CA PHE A 740 -31.08 35.87 -1.89
C PHE A 740 -31.20 36.87 -3.06
N ASN A 741 -32.27 36.78 -3.86
CA ASN A 741 -32.50 37.68 -4.98
C ASN A 741 -32.76 39.13 -4.52
N GLU A 742 -33.40 39.32 -3.36
CA GLU A 742 -33.59 40.64 -2.72
C GLU A 742 -32.33 41.14 -1.98
N GLY A 743 -31.29 40.33 -1.85
CA GLY A 743 -30.07 40.68 -1.09
C GLY A 743 -30.23 40.69 0.44
N LYS A 744 -31.34 40.16 0.98
CA LYS A 744 -31.66 40.13 2.42
C LYS A 744 -31.18 38.85 3.13
N LEU A 745 -30.50 37.95 2.42
CA LEU A 745 -30.06 36.67 2.98
C LEU A 745 -28.97 36.88 4.06
N GLN A 746 -29.21 36.35 5.26
CA GLN A 746 -28.21 36.34 6.33
C GLN A 746 -27.05 35.40 5.98
N LEU A 747 -25.84 35.94 5.97
CA LEU A 747 -24.63 35.22 5.58
C LEU A 747 -24.14 34.27 6.68
N LYS A 748 -23.80 33.04 6.30
CA LYS A 748 -23.08 32.12 7.20
C LYS A 748 -21.62 32.59 7.33
N PRO A 749 -21.00 32.50 8.53
CA PRO A 749 -19.62 32.93 8.72
C PRO A 749 -18.64 32.24 7.77
N GLY A 750 -17.85 33.05 7.03
CA GLY A 750 -16.85 32.57 6.08
C GLY A 750 -17.39 32.17 4.70
N CYS A 751 -18.69 32.31 4.44
CA CYS A 751 -19.32 32.07 3.14
C CYS A 751 -19.70 33.39 2.46
N ASP A 752 -19.66 33.41 1.12
CA ASP A 752 -20.35 34.45 0.36
C ASP A 752 -21.88 34.20 0.35
N ALA A 753 -22.66 35.13 -0.21
CA ALA A 753 -24.12 35.00 -0.29
C ALA A 753 -24.58 33.75 -1.07
N ALA A 754 -23.87 33.39 -2.15
CA ALA A 754 -24.23 32.26 -2.99
C ALA A 754 -23.88 30.92 -2.32
N GLN A 755 -22.73 30.83 -1.65
CA GLN A 755 -22.29 29.69 -0.86
C GLN A 755 -23.18 29.49 0.35
N THR A 756 -23.60 30.57 1.01
CA THR A 756 -24.56 30.50 2.12
C THR A 756 -25.89 29.91 1.64
N LEU A 757 -26.40 30.39 0.51
CA LEU A 757 -27.63 29.86 -0.10
C LEU A 757 -27.48 28.37 -0.41
N GLU A 758 -26.39 27.96 -1.07
CA GLU A 758 -26.15 26.55 -1.41
C GLU A 758 -26.03 25.67 -0.16
N ALA A 759 -25.38 26.14 0.91
CA ALA A 759 -25.29 25.42 2.18
C ALA A 759 -26.67 25.23 2.84
N ASN A 760 -27.47 26.30 2.93
CA ASN A 760 -28.82 26.26 3.51
C ASN A 760 -29.75 25.33 2.71
N ILE A 761 -29.75 25.45 1.37
CA ILE A 761 -30.56 24.58 0.51
C ILE A 761 -30.12 23.12 0.65
N THR A 762 -28.83 22.83 0.59
CA THR A 762 -28.32 21.45 0.70
C THR A 762 -28.67 20.81 2.05
N GLU A 763 -28.63 21.59 3.14
CA GLU A 763 -29.05 21.16 4.47
C GLU A 763 -30.55 20.79 4.50
N ILE A 764 -31.41 21.65 3.95
CA ILE A 764 -32.86 21.39 3.83
C ILE A 764 -33.11 20.11 3.02
N LEU A 765 -32.47 19.97 1.85
CA LEU A 765 -32.69 18.84 0.95
C LEU A 765 -32.19 17.50 1.53
N ASN A 766 -31.09 17.51 2.29
CA ASN A 766 -30.63 16.31 3.01
C ASN A 766 -31.62 15.91 4.11
N ASN A 767 -32.18 16.88 4.83
CA ASN A 767 -33.20 16.64 5.84
C ASN A 767 -34.50 16.03 5.25
N ILE A 768 -34.88 16.39 4.02
CA ILE A 768 -36.04 15.77 3.35
C ILE A 768 -35.85 14.25 3.26
N ARG A 769 -34.69 13.81 2.74
CA ARG A 769 -34.38 12.38 2.58
C ARG A 769 -34.39 11.65 3.93
N ASP A 770 -33.83 12.26 4.97
CA ASP A 770 -33.77 11.63 6.29
C ASP A 770 -35.15 11.53 6.96
N LYS A 771 -36.03 12.52 6.76
CA LYS A 771 -37.43 12.48 7.23
C LYS A 771 -38.22 11.39 6.50
N THR A 772 -38.24 11.43 5.16
CA THR A 772 -38.99 10.46 4.36
C THR A 772 -38.47 9.03 4.56
N GLY A 773 -37.15 8.86 4.73
CA GLY A 773 -36.55 7.58 5.06
C GLY A 773 -36.99 7.05 6.42
N LYS A 774 -37.09 7.89 7.46
CA LYS A 774 -37.59 7.47 8.78
C LYS A 774 -39.06 7.05 8.74
N VAL A 775 -39.90 7.73 7.96
CA VAL A 775 -41.31 7.35 7.76
C VAL A 775 -41.39 6.01 7.04
N CYS A 776 -40.67 5.88 5.92
CA CYS A 776 -40.59 4.65 5.13
C CYS A 776 -40.21 3.44 6.00
N MET A 777 -39.15 3.55 6.81
CA MET A 777 -38.71 2.43 7.66
C MET A 777 -39.69 2.05 8.77
N LYS A 778 -40.62 2.94 9.17
CA LYS A 778 -41.67 2.64 10.16
C LYS A 778 -42.88 1.96 9.54
N GLU A 779 -43.21 2.30 8.30
CA GLU A 779 -44.37 1.77 7.59
C GLU A 779 -44.13 0.36 7.04
N LEU A 780 -42.89 0.04 6.68
CA LEU A 780 -42.54 -1.28 6.17
C LEU A 780 -42.84 -2.39 7.18
N HIS A 781 -43.49 -3.44 6.69
CA HIS A 781 -43.78 -4.62 7.48
C HIS A 781 -42.49 -5.32 7.94
N TRP A 782 -42.48 -5.90 9.15
CA TRP A 782 -41.31 -6.54 9.75
C TRP A 782 -40.81 -7.80 9.01
N ARG A 783 -41.64 -8.39 8.13
CA ARG A 783 -41.27 -9.49 7.21
C ARG A 783 -40.68 -9.02 5.88
N ASN A 784 -40.67 -7.72 5.61
CA ASN A 784 -40.17 -7.19 4.34
C ASN A 784 -38.70 -7.60 4.11
N SER A 785 -38.40 -8.19 2.96
CA SER A 785 -37.09 -8.79 2.68
C SER A 785 -35.93 -7.77 2.70
N PRO A 786 -36.02 -6.60 2.03
CA PRO A 786 -34.99 -5.56 2.10
C PRO A 786 -34.77 -5.05 3.54
N LEU A 787 -35.84 -4.94 4.33
CA LEU A 787 -35.76 -4.51 5.73
C LEU A 787 -34.94 -5.52 6.56
N ILE A 788 -35.22 -6.81 6.40
CA ILE A 788 -34.47 -7.88 7.06
C ILE A 788 -32.99 -7.84 6.65
N MET A 789 -32.69 -7.71 5.35
CA MET A 789 -31.30 -7.65 4.85
C MET A 789 -30.53 -6.45 5.41
N SER A 790 -31.19 -5.30 5.55
CA SER A 790 -30.61 -4.10 6.16
C SER A 790 -30.37 -4.27 7.66
N GLN A 791 -31.34 -4.85 8.39
CA GLN A 791 -31.24 -5.10 9.84
C GLN A 791 -30.17 -6.13 10.19
N CYS A 792 -30.11 -7.26 9.48
CA CYS A 792 -29.08 -8.28 9.69
C CYS A 792 -27.70 -7.82 9.18
N GLY A 793 -27.68 -6.87 8.24
CA GLY A 793 -26.47 -6.31 7.65
C GLY A 793 -25.85 -7.19 6.56
N SER A 794 -26.63 -8.04 5.90
CA SER A 794 -26.17 -8.89 4.79
C SER A 794 -25.78 -8.04 3.57
N LYS A 795 -26.74 -7.30 3.02
CA LYS A 795 -26.53 -6.37 1.91
C LYS A 795 -27.59 -5.26 1.95
N GLY A 796 -27.19 -4.06 1.56
CA GLY A 796 -28.05 -2.88 1.60
C GLY A 796 -27.97 -2.11 2.92
N SER A 797 -28.59 -0.94 2.91
CA SER A 797 -28.68 -0.03 4.05
C SER A 797 -30.08 0.58 4.10
N ALA A 798 -30.45 1.20 5.23
CA ALA A 798 -31.70 1.95 5.33
C ALA A 798 -31.80 3.07 4.27
N ILE A 799 -30.67 3.62 3.83
CA ILE A 799 -30.62 4.63 2.76
C ILE A 799 -31.03 4.00 1.43
N ASN A 800 -30.52 2.81 1.10
CA ASN A 800 -30.85 2.14 -0.16
C ASN A 800 -32.35 1.84 -0.26
N ILE A 801 -32.95 1.37 0.83
CA ILE A 801 -34.40 1.12 0.91
C ILE A 801 -35.16 2.44 0.71
N SER A 802 -34.75 3.50 1.41
CA SER A 802 -35.37 4.81 1.26
C SER A 802 -35.27 5.36 -0.16
N GLN A 803 -34.20 5.08 -0.89
CA GLN A 803 -34.03 5.53 -2.29
C GLN A 803 -34.91 4.74 -3.26
N MET A 804 -35.10 3.44 -3.01
CA MET A 804 -35.96 2.60 -3.83
C MET A 804 -37.44 2.93 -3.65
N ILE A 805 -37.87 3.21 -2.41
CA ILE A 805 -39.28 3.36 -2.04
C ILE A 805 -39.69 4.83 -1.94
N ALA A 806 -38.98 5.63 -1.13
CA ALA A 806 -39.37 6.99 -0.79
C ALA A 806 -38.88 8.05 -1.78
N CYS A 807 -37.58 8.39 -1.79
CA CYS A 807 -36.98 9.32 -2.76
C CYS A 807 -35.47 9.12 -2.86
N VAL A 808 -34.90 9.35 -4.06
CA VAL A 808 -33.46 9.20 -4.29
C VAL A 808 -32.66 10.32 -3.60
N GLY A 809 -33.17 11.55 -3.64
CA GLY A 809 -32.59 12.73 -2.99
C GLY A 809 -31.60 13.52 -3.85
N GLN A 810 -30.87 14.45 -3.23
CA GLN A 810 -29.93 15.35 -3.93
C GLN A 810 -28.76 14.58 -4.56
N GLN A 811 -28.53 14.80 -5.86
CA GLN A 811 -27.34 14.32 -6.56
C GLN A 811 -26.24 15.38 -6.45
N SER A 812 -25.13 15.03 -5.81
CA SER A 812 -23.98 15.92 -5.65
C SER A 812 -22.90 15.54 -6.66
N VAL A 813 -22.30 16.55 -7.29
CA VAL A 813 -21.15 16.40 -8.20
C VAL A 813 -20.00 17.26 -7.73
N GLY A 814 -18.83 16.66 -7.50
CA GLY A 814 -17.66 17.35 -6.93
C GLY A 814 -17.92 17.98 -5.56
N GLY A 815 -18.80 17.38 -4.75
CA GLY A 815 -19.19 17.88 -3.43
C GLY A 815 -20.14 19.09 -3.43
N ARG A 816 -20.69 19.47 -4.59
CA ARG A 816 -21.69 20.55 -4.73
C ARG A 816 -22.93 20.05 -5.46
N ARG A 817 -24.00 20.84 -5.51
CA ARG A 817 -25.14 20.55 -6.40
C ARG A 817 -24.74 20.66 -7.87
N ALA A 818 -25.61 20.21 -8.78
CA ALA A 818 -25.31 20.16 -10.21
C ALA A 818 -24.81 21.54 -10.73
N PRO A 819 -23.60 21.61 -11.32
CA PRO A 819 -23.07 22.85 -11.87
C PRO A 819 -23.84 23.27 -13.12
N ASN A 820 -23.66 24.53 -13.53
CA ASN A 820 -24.22 25.02 -14.78
C ASN A 820 -23.41 24.46 -15.96
N GLY A 821 -24.00 23.55 -16.73
CA GLY A 821 -23.42 23.03 -17.97
C GLY A 821 -23.67 23.96 -19.18
N PHE A 822 -24.63 24.87 -19.06
CA PHE A 822 -24.98 25.89 -20.06
C PHE A 822 -24.89 27.29 -19.44
N ILE A 823 -25.05 28.32 -20.28
CA ILE A 823 -25.04 29.73 -19.85
C ILE A 823 -26.09 29.95 -18.76
N ASP A 824 -25.64 30.19 -17.53
CA ASP A 824 -26.41 30.42 -16.30
C ASP A 824 -27.48 29.36 -15.95
N ARG A 825 -27.36 28.14 -16.48
CA ARG A 825 -28.29 27.04 -16.16
C ARG A 825 -27.65 25.67 -16.29
N SER A 826 -28.23 24.68 -15.61
CA SER A 826 -27.80 23.29 -15.65
C SER A 826 -28.20 22.58 -16.95
N LEU A 827 -29.46 22.72 -17.37
CA LEU A 827 -30.03 22.13 -18.58
C LEU A 827 -30.90 23.14 -19.34
N PRO A 828 -31.11 22.97 -20.67
CA PRO A 828 -31.94 23.86 -21.47
C PRO A 828 -33.42 23.89 -21.06
N HIS A 829 -33.90 22.85 -20.38
CA HIS A 829 -35.27 22.71 -19.88
C HIS A 829 -35.60 23.65 -18.71
N PHE A 830 -34.58 24.26 -18.09
CA PHE A 830 -34.77 25.21 -16.99
C PHE A 830 -34.49 26.64 -17.43
N HIS A 831 -35.15 27.60 -16.76
CA HIS A 831 -34.90 29.02 -16.96
C HIS A 831 -33.46 29.40 -16.57
N ARG A 832 -32.92 30.42 -17.23
CA ARG A 832 -31.60 30.98 -16.90
C ARG A 832 -31.61 31.57 -15.49
N GLY A 833 -30.53 31.37 -14.74
CA GLY A 833 -30.40 31.82 -13.36
C GLY A 833 -31.17 30.99 -12.33
N SER A 834 -31.88 29.94 -12.74
CA SER A 834 -32.68 29.12 -11.81
C SER A 834 -31.82 28.34 -10.81
N LYS A 835 -32.13 28.49 -9.52
CA LYS A 835 -31.45 27.82 -8.39
C LYS A 835 -32.34 26.84 -7.64
N THR A 836 -33.54 26.56 -8.17
CA THR A 836 -34.51 25.66 -7.54
C THR A 836 -33.93 24.26 -7.36
N PRO A 837 -34.44 23.46 -6.39
CA PRO A 837 -33.97 22.10 -6.15
C PRO A 837 -33.95 21.21 -7.40
N ALA A 838 -35.04 21.19 -8.17
CA ALA A 838 -35.17 20.38 -9.38
C ALA A 838 -34.18 20.79 -10.49
N ALA A 839 -33.97 22.10 -10.68
CA ALA A 839 -33.01 22.61 -11.66
C ALA A 839 -31.56 22.26 -11.30
N LYS A 840 -31.29 21.89 -10.06
CA LYS A 840 -29.93 21.67 -9.53
C LYS A 840 -29.70 20.23 -9.04
N GLY A 841 -30.48 19.29 -9.56
CA GLY A 841 -30.22 17.85 -9.41
C GLY A 841 -30.82 17.20 -8.16
N PHE A 842 -31.86 17.80 -7.57
CA PHE A 842 -32.67 17.08 -6.59
C PHE A 842 -33.64 16.12 -7.29
N VAL A 843 -33.60 14.84 -6.90
CA VAL A 843 -34.46 13.79 -7.44
C VAL A 843 -35.53 13.44 -6.41
N ALA A 844 -36.77 13.86 -6.69
CA ALA A 844 -37.92 13.68 -5.80
C ALA A 844 -38.54 12.29 -5.94
N ASN A 845 -38.42 11.71 -7.14
CA ASN A 845 -38.88 10.37 -7.43
C ASN A 845 -38.00 9.29 -6.78
N SER A 846 -38.59 8.11 -6.56
CA SER A 846 -37.88 6.91 -6.15
C SER A 846 -37.58 6.03 -7.37
N PHE A 847 -36.77 4.99 -7.20
CA PHE A 847 -36.56 4.03 -8.29
C PHE A 847 -37.83 3.26 -8.64
N TYR A 848 -38.74 3.05 -7.66
CA TYR A 848 -40.05 2.45 -7.90
C TYR A 848 -40.96 3.35 -8.74
N SER A 849 -41.06 4.64 -8.42
CA SER A 849 -41.93 5.56 -9.17
C SER A 849 -41.42 5.87 -10.58
N GLY A 850 -40.13 5.67 -10.82
CA GLY A 850 -39.45 6.01 -12.07
C GLY A 850 -38.96 7.46 -12.09
N LEU A 851 -37.79 7.68 -12.70
CA LEU A 851 -37.16 9.00 -12.79
C LEU A 851 -37.66 9.75 -14.03
N THR A 852 -37.87 11.06 -13.90
CA THR A 852 -38.09 11.94 -15.06
C THR A 852 -36.82 12.09 -15.88
N ALA A 853 -36.92 12.55 -17.13
CA ALA A 853 -35.76 12.69 -18.02
C ALA A 853 -34.65 13.60 -17.45
N THR A 854 -35.01 14.72 -16.81
CA THR A 854 -34.05 15.64 -16.18
C THR A 854 -33.42 15.04 -14.93
N GLU A 855 -34.21 14.37 -14.07
CA GLU A 855 -33.71 13.64 -12.90
C GLU A 855 -32.77 12.50 -13.28
N PHE A 856 -33.11 11.73 -14.30
CA PHE A 856 -32.29 10.64 -14.82
C PHE A 856 -30.92 11.16 -15.29
N PHE A 857 -30.89 12.29 -15.99
CA PHE A 857 -29.63 12.91 -16.42
C PHE A 857 -28.75 13.31 -15.23
N PHE A 858 -29.33 13.98 -14.22
CA PHE A 858 -28.58 14.37 -13.02
C PHE A 858 -28.10 13.17 -12.20
N HIS A 859 -28.92 12.13 -12.09
CA HIS A 859 -28.53 10.87 -11.45
C HIS A 859 -27.37 10.19 -12.18
N THR A 860 -27.44 10.15 -13.51
CA THR A 860 -26.36 9.61 -14.36
C THR A 860 -25.06 10.40 -14.19
N MET A 861 -25.15 11.72 -14.05
CA MET A 861 -23.99 12.58 -13.82
C MET A 861 -23.27 12.23 -12.50
N GLY A 862 -24.03 12.09 -11.40
CA GLY A 862 -23.48 11.67 -10.10
C GLY A 862 -22.93 10.24 -10.13
N GLY A 863 -23.63 9.31 -10.80
CA GLY A 863 -23.17 7.93 -10.96
C GLY A 863 -21.84 7.82 -11.73
N ARG A 864 -21.69 8.61 -12.81
CA ARG A 864 -20.47 8.60 -13.64
C ARG A 864 -19.26 9.12 -12.89
N GLU A 865 -19.41 10.12 -12.02
CA GLU A 865 -18.31 10.60 -11.16
C GLU A 865 -17.78 9.47 -10.27
N GLY A 866 -18.66 8.73 -9.60
CA GLY A 866 -18.25 7.60 -8.75
C GLY A 866 -17.52 6.48 -9.52
N LEU A 867 -17.97 6.19 -10.75
CA LEU A 867 -17.31 5.21 -11.62
C LEU A 867 -15.92 5.67 -12.07
N VAL A 868 -15.79 6.93 -12.50
CA VAL A 868 -14.51 7.51 -12.93
C VAL A 868 -13.54 7.59 -11.76
N ASP A 869 -14.01 7.98 -10.58
CA ASP A 869 -13.20 8.03 -9.36
C ASP A 869 -12.60 6.67 -9.02
N THR A 870 -13.38 5.60 -9.18
CA THR A 870 -12.90 4.22 -8.96
C THR A 870 -11.78 3.87 -9.95
N ALA A 871 -11.93 4.24 -11.23
CA ALA A 871 -10.93 3.96 -12.26
C ALA A 871 -9.63 4.77 -12.09
N VAL A 872 -9.72 6.06 -11.78
CA VAL A 872 -8.55 6.95 -11.68
C VAL A 872 -7.78 6.71 -10.38
N LYS A 873 -8.49 6.58 -9.26
CA LYS A 873 -7.85 6.59 -7.92
C LYS A 873 -7.19 5.25 -7.56
N THR A 874 -7.53 4.14 -8.22
CA THR A 874 -6.86 2.84 -8.06
C THR A 874 -5.39 2.88 -8.49
N ALA A 875 -5.06 3.61 -9.56
CA ALA A 875 -3.68 3.76 -10.02
C ALA A 875 -2.82 4.57 -9.02
N GLU A 876 -3.37 5.65 -8.47
CA GLU A 876 -2.66 6.52 -7.52
C GLU A 876 -2.37 5.81 -6.19
N THR A 877 -3.37 5.11 -5.65
CA THR A 877 -3.25 4.36 -4.40
C THR A 877 -2.28 3.20 -4.52
N GLY A 878 -2.30 2.47 -5.64
CA GLY A 878 -1.31 1.42 -5.93
C GLY A 878 0.12 1.96 -6.03
N TYR A 879 0.31 3.13 -6.64
CA TYR A 879 1.62 3.79 -6.68
C TYR A 879 2.10 4.24 -5.29
N MET A 880 1.21 4.81 -4.48
CA MET A 880 1.50 5.20 -3.10
C MET A 880 1.91 4.00 -2.25
N SER A 881 1.12 2.92 -2.25
CA SER A 881 1.41 1.69 -1.50
C SER A 881 2.78 1.11 -1.88
N ARG A 882 3.09 1.04 -3.19
CA ARG A 882 4.39 0.57 -3.67
C ARG A 882 5.56 1.41 -3.15
N ARG A 883 5.40 2.74 -3.06
CA ARG A 883 6.43 3.63 -2.53
C ARG A 883 6.65 3.42 -1.04
N LEU A 884 5.58 3.22 -0.28
CA LEU A 884 5.66 2.91 1.15
C LEU A 884 6.37 1.58 1.40
N ILE A 885 6.02 0.53 0.66
CA ILE A 885 6.68 -0.78 0.76
C ILE A 885 8.18 -0.62 0.52
N LYS A 886 8.59 0.08 -0.54
CA LYS A 886 10.02 0.27 -0.85
C LYS A 886 10.80 1.06 0.20
N ALA A 887 10.13 1.88 1.01
CA ALA A 887 10.77 2.61 2.09
C ALA A 887 10.83 1.81 3.41
N LEU A 888 9.93 0.84 3.59
CA LEU A 888 9.73 0.15 4.87
C LEU A 888 10.03 -1.36 4.81
N GLU A 889 10.34 -1.93 3.64
CA GLU A 889 10.54 -3.38 3.45
C GLU A 889 11.68 -3.96 4.30
N ASP A 890 12.70 -3.15 4.59
CA ASP A 890 13.88 -3.57 5.35
C ASP A 890 13.68 -3.53 6.88
N LEU A 891 12.55 -3.02 7.37
CA LEU A 891 12.31 -2.88 8.81
C LEU A 891 11.76 -4.18 9.39
N SER A 892 12.53 -4.75 10.31
CA SER A 892 12.15 -5.97 11.04
C SER A 892 12.46 -5.84 12.53
N ILE A 893 11.78 -6.67 13.32
CA ILE A 893 11.99 -6.74 14.77
C ILE A 893 13.11 -7.73 15.05
N HIS A 894 14.09 -7.32 15.84
CA HIS A 894 15.19 -8.16 16.25
C HIS A 894 14.88 -8.86 17.59
N TYR A 895 15.68 -9.88 17.94
CA TYR A 895 15.51 -10.66 19.17
C TYR A 895 15.66 -9.85 20.46
N ASP A 896 16.25 -8.66 20.38
CA ASP A 896 16.35 -7.70 21.48
C ASP A 896 15.13 -6.75 21.55
N SER A 897 14.04 -7.07 20.85
CA SER A 897 12.80 -6.28 20.73
C SER A 897 12.95 -4.91 20.05
N THR A 898 14.12 -4.62 19.47
CA THR A 898 14.35 -3.38 18.71
C THR A 898 13.90 -3.52 17.26
N VAL A 899 13.42 -2.42 16.67
CA VAL A 899 13.12 -2.34 15.24
C VAL A 899 14.32 -1.71 14.54
N ARG A 900 14.94 -2.44 13.61
CA ARG A 900 16.11 -1.95 12.88
C ARG A 900 15.92 -2.06 11.38
N ASN A 901 16.67 -1.24 10.65
CA ASN A 901 16.79 -1.34 9.20
C ASN A 901 17.90 -2.33 8.78
N ALA A 902 18.04 -2.58 7.48
CA ALA A 902 19.07 -3.47 6.94
C ALA A 902 20.52 -3.05 7.28
N SER A 903 20.77 -1.77 7.57
CA SER A 903 22.07 -1.24 8.00
C SER A 903 22.35 -1.46 9.49
N GLY A 904 21.38 -1.97 10.26
CA GLY A 904 21.47 -2.14 11.70
C GLY A 904 21.17 -0.88 12.52
N CYS A 905 20.73 0.21 11.89
CA CYS A 905 20.29 1.42 12.60
C CYS A 905 18.95 1.16 13.28
N ILE A 906 18.86 1.50 14.56
CA ILE A 906 17.63 1.39 15.37
C ILE A 906 16.69 2.52 14.96
N VAL A 907 15.46 2.16 14.60
CA VAL A 907 14.35 3.10 14.33
C VAL A 907 13.46 3.25 15.57
N GLN A 908 13.18 2.14 16.26
CA GLN A 908 12.46 2.12 17.53
C GLN A 908 13.16 1.16 18.50
N PHE A 909 13.28 1.55 19.77
CA PHE A 909 13.84 0.68 20.81
C PHE A 909 12.90 -0.44 21.20
N ILE A 910 11.60 -0.15 21.20
CA ILE A 910 10.52 -1.11 21.41
C ILE A 910 9.48 -0.79 20.33
N TYR A 911 8.97 -1.83 19.67
CA TYR A 911 7.93 -1.64 18.66
C TYR A 911 6.69 -0.98 19.27
N GLY A 912 6.23 0.13 18.68
CA GLY A 912 5.01 0.83 19.12
C GLY A 912 5.03 1.37 20.55
N ASP A 913 6.21 1.47 21.18
CA ASP A 913 6.44 1.80 22.60
C ASP A 913 5.82 0.81 23.61
N ASP A 914 5.05 -0.19 23.16
CA ASP A 914 4.39 -1.20 23.99
C ASP A 914 4.84 -2.66 23.71
N GLY A 915 5.52 -2.90 22.58
CA GLY A 915 6.02 -4.21 22.17
C GLY A 915 4.91 -5.18 21.74
N MET A 916 3.72 -4.67 21.42
CA MET A 916 2.53 -5.48 21.20
C MET A 916 2.19 -5.69 19.73
N ASP A 917 1.60 -6.84 19.39
CA ASP A 917 1.14 -7.13 18.02
C ASP A 917 -0.31 -6.65 17.79
N PRO A 918 -0.54 -5.68 16.86
CA PRO A 918 -1.87 -5.17 16.52
C PRO A 918 -2.89 -6.24 16.13
N ALA A 919 -2.45 -7.37 15.56
CA ALA A 919 -3.32 -8.45 15.12
C ALA A 919 -4.06 -9.16 16.27
N TYR A 920 -3.48 -9.16 17.47
CA TYR A 920 -4.02 -9.87 18.64
C TYR A 920 -4.72 -8.96 19.67
N MET A 921 -4.85 -7.66 19.37
CA MET A 921 -5.46 -6.68 20.29
C MET A 921 -6.96 -6.87 20.45
N GLU A 922 -7.43 -7.03 21.70
CA GLU A 922 -8.82 -7.37 22.00
C GLU A 922 -9.73 -6.20 22.29
N GLY A 923 -9.22 -5.22 23.03
CA GLY A 923 -10.00 -4.10 23.53
C GLY A 923 -10.28 -3.04 22.48
N LYS A 924 -11.27 -2.20 22.79
CA LYS A 924 -11.56 -0.97 22.02
C LYS A 924 -10.40 0.00 22.18
N GLY A 925 -10.04 0.73 21.13
CA GLY A 925 -8.94 1.70 21.19
C GLY A 925 -7.53 1.08 21.26
N GLY A 926 -7.37 -0.23 21.00
CA GLY A 926 -6.06 -0.88 20.91
C GLY A 926 -5.57 -1.52 22.21
N PHE A 927 -6.39 -1.61 23.26
CA PHE A 927 -5.98 -2.31 24.47
C PHE A 927 -5.76 -3.82 24.24
N PRO A 928 -4.78 -4.44 24.91
CA PRO A 928 -4.45 -5.84 24.70
C PRO A 928 -5.56 -6.78 25.15
N LEU A 929 -6.23 -6.51 26.29
CA LEU A 929 -7.23 -7.41 26.88
C LEU A 929 -8.59 -6.72 27.06
N ASN A 930 -9.66 -7.51 27.00
CA ASN A 930 -10.99 -7.11 27.47
C ASN A 930 -11.27 -7.78 28.83
N PHE A 931 -11.06 -7.03 29.92
CA PHE A 931 -11.14 -7.56 31.29
C PHE A 931 -12.54 -8.05 31.67
N ASP A 932 -13.60 -7.34 31.29
CA ASP A 932 -14.98 -7.71 31.59
C ASP A 932 -15.33 -9.09 31.04
N ARG A 933 -14.98 -9.32 29.77
CA ARG A 933 -15.21 -10.61 29.11
C ARG A 933 -14.39 -11.73 29.74
N LEU A 934 -13.12 -11.47 30.05
CA LEU A 934 -12.25 -12.47 30.69
C LEU A 934 -12.78 -12.86 32.07
N LEU A 935 -13.25 -11.88 32.86
CA LEU A 935 -13.86 -12.15 34.16
C LEU A 935 -15.13 -12.99 34.02
N MET A 936 -15.98 -12.69 33.03
CA MET A 936 -17.18 -13.49 32.72
C MET A 936 -16.82 -14.94 32.37
N LYS A 937 -15.80 -15.15 31.54
CA LYS A 937 -15.28 -16.49 31.23
C LYS A 937 -14.80 -17.21 32.49
N VAL A 938 -14.04 -16.55 33.34
CA VAL A 938 -13.51 -17.16 34.57
C VAL A 938 -14.65 -17.55 35.51
N LYS A 939 -15.62 -16.65 35.74
CA LYS A 939 -16.82 -16.94 36.55
C LYS A 939 -17.63 -18.13 36.00
N ALA A 940 -17.68 -18.28 34.67
CA ALA A 940 -18.34 -19.41 34.02
C ALA A 940 -17.57 -20.73 34.16
N THR A 941 -16.24 -20.71 33.99
CA THR A 941 -15.39 -21.91 34.09
C THR A 941 -15.16 -22.39 35.53
N CYS A 942 -15.18 -21.48 36.50
CA CYS A 942 -14.97 -21.76 37.92
C CYS A 942 -16.20 -21.27 38.73
N PRO A 943 -17.34 -21.99 38.68
CA PRO A 943 -18.51 -21.61 39.45
C PRO A 943 -18.25 -21.77 40.97
N PRO A 944 -18.88 -20.95 41.83
CA PRO A 944 -18.63 -20.90 43.26
C PRO A 944 -19.38 -22.01 44.04
N VAL A 945 -19.36 -23.26 43.57
CA VAL A 945 -20.18 -24.35 44.13
C VAL A 945 -19.69 -24.81 45.52
N GLU A 946 -18.39 -24.71 45.80
CA GLU A 946 -17.76 -25.23 47.04
C GLU A 946 -16.86 -24.21 47.75
N GLN A 947 -16.87 -22.92 47.36
CA GLN A 947 -15.91 -21.92 47.86
C GLN A 947 -16.58 -20.66 48.39
N ASN A 948 -16.06 -20.16 49.51
CA ASN A 948 -16.47 -18.89 50.11
C ASN A 948 -15.98 -17.70 49.26
N TYR A 949 -16.81 -16.67 49.19
CA TYR A 949 -16.45 -15.40 48.56
C TYR A 949 -15.39 -14.66 49.38
N LEU A 950 -14.54 -13.89 48.72
CA LEU A 950 -13.52 -13.10 49.42
C LEU A 950 -14.17 -11.91 50.15
N PRO A 951 -13.74 -11.63 51.41
CA PRO A 951 -14.11 -10.40 52.09
C PRO A 951 -13.47 -9.19 51.40
N VAL A 952 -14.15 -8.06 51.42
CA VAL A 952 -13.76 -6.86 50.64
C VAL A 952 -12.38 -6.35 51.03
N GLU A 953 -12.03 -6.46 52.31
CA GLU A 953 -10.80 -5.98 52.91
C GLU A 953 -9.57 -6.80 52.47
N ALA A 954 -9.75 -8.08 52.14
CA ALA A 954 -8.66 -8.97 51.73
C ALA A 954 -8.33 -8.87 50.23
N ILE A 955 -9.26 -8.37 49.40
CA ILE A 955 -9.10 -8.31 47.94
C ILE A 955 -7.85 -7.52 47.51
N PRO A 956 -7.54 -6.32 48.04
CA PRO A 956 -6.36 -5.55 47.61
C PRO A 956 -5.03 -6.27 47.86
N GLN A 957 -4.85 -6.84 49.05
CA GLN A 957 -3.61 -7.58 49.41
C GLN A 957 -3.44 -8.80 48.51
N MET A 958 -4.51 -9.56 48.30
CA MET A 958 -4.46 -10.73 47.42
C MET A 958 -4.19 -10.38 45.95
N ILE A 959 -4.63 -9.22 45.47
CA ILE A 959 -4.32 -8.78 44.10
C ILE A 959 -2.81 -8.57 43.93
N GLU A 960 -2.17 -7.88 44.87
CA GLU A 960 -0.74 -7.59 44.82
C GLU A 960 0.09 -8.88 44.93
N GLU A 961 -0.27 -9.78 45.85
CA GLU A 961 0.35 -11.09 46.00
C GLU A 961 0.25 -11.94 44.72
N GLN A 962 -0.92 -12.01 44.10
CA GLN A 962 -1.12 -12.82 42.89
C GLN A 962 -0.40 -12.24 41.67
N ILE A 963 -0.29 -10.90 41.57
CA ILE A 963 0.50 -10.27 40.50
C ILE A 963 1.99 -10.57 40.70
N ALA A 964 2.52 -10.42 41.92
CA ALA A 964 3.92 -10.72 42.23
C ALA A 964 4.26 -12.21 41.98
N LYS A 965 3.34 -13.11 42.35
CA LYS A 965 3.49 -14.56 42.14
C LYS A 965 3.55 -14.94 40.65
N HIS A 966 2.75 -14.30 39.80
CA HIS A 966 2.60 -14.69 38.40
C HIS A 966 3.45 -13.88 37.41
N ASP A 967 3.98 -12.72 37.81
CA ASP A 967 4.96 -11.95 37.04
C ASP A 967 6.29 -11.71 37.80
N PRO A 968 7.01 -12.79 38.18
CA PRO A 968 8.25 -12.66 38.97
C PRO A 968 9.38 -11.95 38.20
N SER A 969 9.33 -11.97 36.87
CA SER A 969 10.32 -11.38 35.96
C SER A 969 10.03 -9.92 35.58
N GLY A 970 8.88 -9.36 36.00
CA GLY A 970 8.50 -7.98 35.67
C GLY A 970 8.30 -7.71 34.18
N ILE A 971 7.89 -8.71 33.40
CA ILE A 971 7.73 -8.59 31.93
C ILE A 971 6.51 -7.74 31.58
N CYS A 972 5.48 -7.73 32.45
CA CYS A 972 4.30 -6.91 32.23
C CYS A 972 4.60 -5.43 32.43
N SER A 973 4.11 -4.58 31.52
CA SER A 973 4.29 -3.13 31.65
C SER A 973 3.59 -2.58 32.90
N GLU A 974 4.18 -1.53 33.49
CA GLU A 974 3.59 -0.86 34.65
C GLU A 974 2.21 -0.26 34.36
N ALA A 975 1.98 0.20 33.12
CA ALA A 975 0.67 0.67 32.67
C ALA A 975 -0.37 -0.45 32.70
N PHE A 976 -0.01 -1.68 32.30
CA PHE A 976 -0.89 -2.83 32.33
C PHE A 976 -1.24 -3.23 33.77
N LYS A 977 -0.25 -3.31 34.66
CA LYS A 977 -0.48 -3.61 36.09
C LYS A 977 -1.42 -2.59 36.73
N LYS A 978 -1.19 -1.29 36.49
CA LYS A 978 -2.09 -0.21 36.96
C LYS A 978 -3.51 -0.36 36.41
N SER A 979 -3.67 -0.70 35.14
CA SER A 979 -4.98 -0.91 34.51
C SER A 979 -5.73 -2.11 35.12
N LEU A 980 -5.04 -3.23 35.34
CA LEU A 980 -5.60 -4.43 35.97
C LEU A 980 -6.04 -4.15 37.42
N VAL A 981 -5.18 -3.49 38.20
CA VAL A 981 -5.49 -3.08 39.57
C VAL A 981 -6.67 -2.09 39.58
N GLY A 982 -6.69 -1.12 38.67
CA GLY A 982 -7.79 -0.17 38.53
C GLY A 982 -9.13 -0.84 38.23
N PHE A 983 -9.13 -1.84 37.33
CA PHE A 983 -10.31 -2.63 37.01
C PHE A 983 -10.84 -3.41 38.22
N LEU A 984 -9.95 -4.10 38.94
CA LEU A 984 -10.32 -4.89 40.12
C LEU A 984 -10.78 -4.00 41.29
N LYS A 985 -10.16 -2.84 41.50
CA LYS A 985 -10.64 -1.81 42.44
C LYS A 985 -12.02 -1.29 42.07
N GLY A 986 -12.30 -1.11 40.78
CA GLY A 986 -13.63 -0.76 40.27
C GLY A 986 -14.69 -1.79 40.67
N ARG A 987 -14.39 -3.09 40.50
CA ARG A 987 -15.28 -4.20 40.90
C ARG A 987 -15.44 -4.30 42.42
N MET A 988 -14.38 -4.03 43.18
CA MET A 988 -14.44 -3.94 44.64
C MET A 988 -15.37 -2.80 45.09
N ASN A 989 -15.29 -1.63 44.46
CA ASN A 989 -16.19 -0.50 44.76
C ASN A 989 -17.66 -0.83 44.43
N GLU A 990 -17.91 -1.61 43.38
CA GLU A 990 -19.25 -2.10 43.04
C GLU A 990 -19.78 -3.08 44.09
N LEU A 991 -18.94 -4.01 44.56
CA LEU A 991 -19.27 -4.91 45.67
C LEU A 991 -19.56 -4.14 46.96
N LEU A 992 -18.74 -3.13 47.30
CA LEU A 992 -18.97 -2.24 48.43
C LEU A 992 -20.32 -1.53 48.34
N ARG A 993 -20.67 -0.97 47.17
CA ARG A 993 -21.97 -0.32 46.95
C ARG A 993 -23.13 -1.29 47.17
N VAL A 994 -23.04 -2.50 46.61
CA VAL A 994 -24.08 -3.54 46.77
C VAL A 994 -24.20 -3.98 48.22
N MET A 995 -23.08 -4.19 48.92
CA MET A 995 -23.06 -4.56 50.33
C MET A 995 -23.62 -3.45 51.23
N THR A 996 -23.34 -2.19 50.93
CA THR A 996 -23.94 -1.04 51.64
C THR A 996 -25.44 -0.99 51.41
N LEU A 997 -25.93 -1.18 50.17
CA LEU A 997 -27.37 -1.25 49.88
C LEU A 997 -28.06 -2.38 50.65
N VAL A 998 -27.43 -3.56 50.72
CA VAL A 998 -27.93 -4.71 51.50
C VAL A 998 -27.97 -4.39 53.01
N LYS A 999 -26.99 -3.64 53.53
CA LYS A 999 -26.95 -3.22 54.95
C LYS A 999 -28.07 -2.25 55.34
N TYR A 1000 -28.60 -1.45 54.40
CA TYR A 1000 -29.72 -0.52 54.65
C TYR A 1000 -31.11 -1.18 54.54
N CYS A 1001 -31.21 -2.46 54.16
CA CYS A 1001 -32.47 -3.19 54.13
C CYS A 1001 -32.91 -3.64 55.54
N VAL A 1002 -34.20 -3.45 55.86
CA VAL A 1002 -34.80 -3.63 57.21
C VAL A 1002 -34.78 -5.08 57.72
N GLN A 1003 -34.64 -6.08 56.84
CA GLN A 1003 -34.51 -7.49 57.21
C GLN A 1003 -33.09 -7.99 56.92
N LYS A 1004 -32.23 -8.09 57.95
CA LYS A 1004 -30.94 -8.78 57.81
C LYS A 1004 -31.17 -10.29 57.70
N SER A 1005 -30.91 -10.84 56.52
CA SER A 1005 -30.91 -12.27 56.27
C SER A 1005 -29.60 -12.66 55.60
N GLU A 1006 -28.97 -13.75 56.05
CA GLU A 1006 -27.82 -14.41 55.42
C GLU A 1006 -28.06 -14.68 53.92
N MET A 1007 -29.32 -14.80 53.49
CA MET A 1007 -29.69 -14.90 52.09
C MET A 1007 -29.40 -13.62 51.28
N LEU A 1008 -29.60 -12.42 51.85
CA LEU A 1008 -29.38 -11.16 51.14
C LEU A 1008 -27.89 -10.87 50.96
N GLU A 1009 -27.06 -11.21 51.94
CA GLU A 1009 -25.60 -11.15 51.81
C GLU A 1009 -25.11 -12.15 50.74
N ASN A 1010 -25.64 -13.38 50.76
CA ASN A 1010 -25.37 -14.37 49.72
C ASN A 1010 -25.82 -13.92 48.31
N VAL A 1011 -26.94 -13.21 48.19
CA VAL A 1011 -27.39 -12.62 46.93
C VAL A 1011 -26.47 -11.48 46.50
N GLY A 1012 -26.06 -10.61 47.42
CA GLY A 1012 -25.08 -9.56 47.14
C GLY A 1012 -23.74 -10.12 46.66
N HIS A 1013 -23.26 -11.18 47.29
CA HIS A 1013 -22.06 -11.90 46.86
C HIS A 1013 -22.24 -12.63 45.52
N LYS A 1014 -23.42 -13.17 45.20
CA LYS A 1014 -23.71 -13.73 43.88
C LYS A 1014 -23.74 -12.67 42.77
N ILE A 1015 -24.16 -11.45 43.07
CA ILE A 1015 -24.22 -10.33 42.10
C ILE A 1015 -22.81 -9.85 41.75
N SER A 1016 -22.01 -9.47 42.75
CA SER A 1016 -20.73 -8.76 42.53
C SER A 1016 -19.51 -9.43 43.17
N GLY A 1017 -19.70 -10.51 43.93
CA GLY A 1017 -18.62 -11.22 44.61
C GLY A 1017 -17.66 -11.95 43.65
N ILE A 1018 -16.47 -12.22 44.18
CA ILE A 1018 -15.38 -12.97 43.52
C ILE A 1018 -14.81 -13.96 44.53
N THR A 1019 -14.56 -15.20 44.11
CA THR A 1019 -13.89 -16.21 44.95
C THR A 1019 -12.36 -16.14 44.78
N ASN A 1020 -11.61 -16.69 45.73
CA ASN A 1020 -10.14 -16.74 45.66
C ASN A 1020 -9.65 -17.42 44.37
N ARG A 1021 -10.21 -18.58 44.03
CA ARG A 1021 -9.86 -19.32 42.80
C ARG A 1021 -10.19 -18.53 41.53
N GLN A 1022 -11.32 -17.81 41.51
CA GLN A 1022 -11.67 -16.96 40.38
C GLN A 1022 -10.67 -15.81 40.21
N LEU A 1023 -10.23 -15.19 41.30
CA LEU A 1023 -9.22 -14.13 41.26
C LEU A 1023 -7.87 -14.67 40.76
N GLU A 1024 -7.39 -15.79 41.32
CA GLU A 1024 -6.13 -16.44 40.89
C GLU A 1024 -6.17 -16.82 39.41
N VAL A 1025 -7.22 -17.52 38.97
CA VAL A 1025 -7.38 -17.94 37.57
C VAL A 1025 -7.49 -16.73 36.65
N PHE A 1026 -8.17 -15.66 37.06
CA PHE A 1026 -8.29 -14.42 36.29
C PHE A 1026 -6.94 -13.73 36.11
N VAL A 1027 -6.20 -13.49 37.19
CA VAL A 1027 -4.87 -12.83 37.14
C VAL A 1027 -3.90 -13.67 36.30
N ARG A 1028 -3.84 -14.98 36.53
CA ARG A 1028 -3.02 -15.91 35.75
C ARG A 1028 -3.36 -15.87 34.26
N THR A 1029 -4.66 -15.87 33.92
CA THR A 1029 -5.12 -15.81 32.52
C THR A 1029 -4.77 -14.48 31.88
N CYS A 1030 -4.95 -13.36 32.59
CA CYS A 1030 -4.60 -12.02 32.11
C CYS A 1030 -3.10 -11.91 31.80
N ILE A 1031 -2.22 -12.36 32.71
CA ILE A 1031 -0.77 -12.31 32.51
C ILE A 1031 -0.34 -13.24 31.36
N SER A 1032 -0.81 -14.48 31.34
CA SER A 1032 -0.48 -15.43 30.27
C SER A 1032 -0.91 -14.92 28.89
N ARG A 1033 -2.10 -14.32 28.79
CA ARG A 1033 -2.67 -13.80 27.54
C ARG A 1033 -2.09 -12.45 27.12
N TYR A 1034 -1.52 -11.70 28.06
CA TYR A 1034 -0.74 -10.50 27.77
C TYR A 1034 0.61 -10.90 27.14
N ARG A 1035 1.30 -11.89 27.71
CA ARG A 1035 2.59 -12.39 27.18
C ARG A 1035 2.47 -12.97 25.77
N SER A 1036 1.38 -13.67 25.47
CA SER A 1036 1.14 -14.23 24.13
C SER A 1036 0.85 -13.18 23.04
N LYS A 1037 0.77 -11.89 23.39
CA LYS A 1037 0.48 -10.78 22.46
C LYS A 1037 1.70 -9.92 22.15
N VAL A 1038 2.81 -10.20 22.81
CA VAL A 1038 4.09 -9.59 22.48
C VAL A 1038 4.46 -9.97 21.06
N ILE A 1039 4.92 -8.99 20.30
CA ILE A 1039 5.25 -9.21 18.89
C ILE A 1039 6.46 -10.13 18.74
N GLU A 1040 6.38 -11.05 17.77
CA GLU A 1040 7.45 -12.03 17.55
C GLU A 1040 8.65 -11.40 16.83
N ALA A 1041 9.87 -11.78 17.25
CA ALA A 1041 11.11 -11.41 16.59
C ALA A 1041 11.18 -12.01 15.17
N GLY A 1042 11.80 -11.29 14.24
CA GLY A 1042 11.87 -11.64 12.82
C GLY A 1042 10.67 -11.13 12.00
N THR A 1043 9.63 -10.58 12.63
CA THR A 1043 8.46 -10.06 11.94
C THR A 1043 8.83 -8.86 11.06
N ALA A 1044 8.48 -8.93 9.77
CA ALA A 1044 8.69 -7.86 8.78
C ALA A 1044 7.66 -6.72 8.95
N ILE A 1045 7.73 -6.03 10.09
CA ILE A 1045 6.69 -5.10 10.54
C ILE A 1045 6.56 -3.86 9.65
N GLY A 1046 7.64 -3.43 8.99
CA GLY A 1046 7.59 -2.31 8.06
C GLY A 1046 6.78 -2.63 6.81
N ALA A 1047 6.89 -3.85 6.27
CA ALA A 1047 6.08 -4.29 5.14
C ALA A 1047 4.59 -4.40 5.50
N ILE A 1048 4.28 -4.91 6.69
CA ILE A 1048 2.91 -4.98 7.22
C ILE A 1048 2.34 -3.56 7.40
N GLY A 1049 3.08 -2.67 8.07
CA GLY A 1049 2.67 -1.29 8.28
C GLY A 1049 2.44 -0.51 6.97
N ALA A 1050 3.31 -0.70 5.98
CA ALA A 1050 3.16 -0.11 4.65
C ALA A 1050 1.84 -0.50 3.98
N GLN A 1051 1.48 -1.79 4.05
CA GLN A 1051 0.23 -2.30 3.48
C GLN A 1051 -1.00 -1.83 4.28
N SER A 1052 -0.92 -1.84 5.61
CA SER A 1052 -2.02 -1.40 6.49
C SER A 1052 -2.38 0.08 6.32
N ILE A 1053 -1.42 0.93 5.91
CA ILE A 1053 -1.66 2.33 5.54
C ILE A 1053 -2.15 2.44 4.10
N GLY A 1054 -1.55 1.67 3.18
CA GLY A 1054 -1.85 1.73 1.74
C GLY A 1054 -3.26 1.25 1.39
N GLU A 1055 -3.73 0.16 2.00
CA GLU A 1055 -5.03 -0.47 1.74
C GLU A 1055 -6.23 0.47 1.97
N PRO A 1056 -6.43 1.08 3.16
CA PRO A 1056 -7.53 2.02 3.37
C PRO A 1056 -7.43 3.29 2.51
N GLY A 1057 -6.25 3.59 1.96
CA GLY A 1057 -6.08 4.60 0.92
C GLY A 1057 -7.03 4.39 -0.26
N THR A 1058 -7.33 3.15 -0.63
CA THR A 1058 -8.31 2.82 -1.69
C THR A 1058 -9.76 3.12 -1.30
N GLN A 1059 -10.10 3.10 -0.01
CA GLN A 1059 -11.45 3.31 0.52
C GLN A 1059 -11.74 4.78 0.88
N MET A 1060 -10.72 5.52 1.33
CA MET A 1060 -10.83 6.95 1.70
C MET A 1060 -10.97 7.90 0.50
N THR A 1061 -10.83 7.37 -0.72
CA THR A 1061 -10.99 8.08 -1.99
C THR A 1061 -12.41 8.60 -2.23
N LEU A 1062 -13.42 7.94 -1.67
CA LEU A 1062 -14.84 8.23 -1.91
C LEU A 1062 -15.40 9.31 -0.97
N LYS A 1063 -14.67 9.70 0.08
CA LYS A 1063 -15.09 10.68 1.10
C LYS A 1063 -14.11 11.84 1.22
N THR A 1064 -13.74 12.46 0.10
CA THR A 1064 -12.70 13.51 0.07
C THR A 1064 -13.19 14.92 0.41
N PHE A 1065 -14.51 15.15 0.45
CA PHE A 1065 -15.08 16.46 0.74
C PHE A 1065 -15.94 16.41 2.00
N HIS A 1066 -15.33 16.76 3.12
CA HIS A 1066 -16.03 17.05 4.36
C HIS A 1066 -15.63 18.44 4.84
N PHE A 1067 -16.64 19.24 5.17
CA PHE A 1067 -16.45 20.50 5.87
C PHE A 1067 -16.02 20.20 7.32
N ALA A 1068 -15.11 21.00 7.86
CA ALA A 1068 -14.54 20.83 9.21
C ALA A 1068 -15.52 21.25 10.33
N GLY A 1069 -16.77 20.81 10.25
CA GLY A 1069 -17.86 21.33 11.10
C GLY A 1069 -18.26 22.78 10.80
N VAL A 1070 -17.56 23.47 9.89
CA VAL A 1070 -17.85 24.84 9.44
C VAL A 1070 -18.02 24.85 7.93
N ALA A 1071 -19.19 25.31 7.45
CA ALA A 1071 -19.65 25.19 6.05
C ALA A 1071 -18.77 25.86 4.97
N SER A 1072 -17.76 26.64 5.36
CA SER A 1072 -16.93 27.46 4.46
C SER A 1072 -15.56 26.87 4.12
N MET A 1073 -15.01 25.99 4.95
CA MET A 1073 -13.61 25.54 4.81
C MET A 1073 -13.49 24.16 4.18
N ASN A 1074 -13.09 24.13 2.90
CA ASN A 1074 -12.70 22.90 2.22
C ASN A 1074 -11.33 22.46 2.73
N ILE A 1075 -11.27 21.35 3.48
CA ILE A 1075 -10.01 20.73 3.88
C ILE A 1075 -9.65 19.64 2.88
N THR A 1076 -8.39 19.58 2.44
CA THR A 1076 -7.90 18.43 1.68
C THR A 1076 -7.84 17.19 2.60
N GLN A 1077 -8.68 16.20 2.31
CA GLN A 1077 -8.76 14.94 3.03
C GLN A 1077 -8.47 13.74 2.11
N GLY A 1078 -8.34 12.55 2.70
CA GLY A 1078 -8.12 11.31 1.98
C GLY A 1078 -6.71 11.19 1.38
N VAL A 1079 -6.62 10.56 0.20
CA VAL A 1079 -5.34 10.19 -0.45
C VAL A 1079 -4.43 11.39 -0.76
N PRO A 1080 -4.93 12.54 -1.29
CA PRO A 1080 -4.09 13.70 -1.55
C PRO A 1080 -3.36 14.19 -0.29
N ARG A 1081 -4.06 14.22 0.86
CA ARG A 1081 -3.48 14.65 2.12
C ARG A 1081 -2.40 13.69 2.62
N ILE A 1082 -2.66 12.39 2.54
CA ILE A 1082 -1.68 11.36 2.90
C ILE A 1082 -0.44 11.47 2.00
N LYS A 1083 -0.62 11.73 0.71
CA LYS A 1083 0.48 11.95 -0.24
C LYS A 1083 1.31 13.19 0.12
N GLU A 1084 0.69 14.30 0.54
CA GLU A 1084 1.43 15.48 1.03
C GLU A 1084 2.28 15.16 2.26
N ILE A 1085 1.70 14.43 3.23
CA ILE A 1085 2.37 14.04 4.47
C ILE A 1085 3.56 13.11 4.17
N ILE A 1086 3.36 12.03 3.41
CA ILE A 1086 4.41 11.07 3.08
C ILE A 1086 5.53 11.71 2.25
N ASN A 1087 5.20 12.63 1.35
CA ASN A 1087 6.20 13.33 0.55
C ASN A 1087 6.95 14.42 1.33
N ALA A 1088 6.53 14.73 2.57
CA ALA A 1088 7.00 15.88 3.33
C ALA A 1088 7.01 17.15 2.46
N ALA A 1089 5.89 17.41 1.79
CA ALA A 1089 5.79 18.51 0.83
C ALA A 1089 5.98 19.87 1.51
N LYS A 1090 6.91 20.68 1.01
CA LYS A 1090 7.19 22.03 1.56
C LYS A 1090 6.02 23.00 1.39
N ARG A 1091 5.19 22.79 0.38
CA ARG A 1091 4.00 23.60 0.10
C ARG A 1091 2.81 22.65 0.07
N ILE A 1092 1.94 22.78 1.06
CA ILE A 1092 0.72 21.98 1.20
C ILE A 1092 -0.49 22.80 0.76
N SER A 1093 -1.51 22.12 0.26
CA SER A 1093 -2.83 22.71 0.05
C SER A 1093 -3.51 22.95 1.41
N THR A 1094 -4.20 24.09 1.55
CA THR A 1094 -5.03 24.43 2.73
C THR A 1094 -4.33 24.24 4.09
N PRO A 1095 -3.21 24.94 4.39
CA PRO A 1095 -2.61 24.91 5.73
C PRO A 1095 -3.53 25.61 6.74
N ILE A 1096 -3.91 24.88 7.80
CA ILE A 1096 -4.75 25.42 8.89
C ILE A 1096 -3.90 25.43 10.15
N ILE A 1097 -3.98 26.54 10.89
CA ILE A 1097 -3.35 26.71 12.20
C ILE A 1097 -4.50 26.89 13.20
N SER A 1098 -4.62 25.99 14.16
CA SER A 1098 -5.54 26.11 15.28
C SER A 1098 -4.81 26.76 16.44
N SER A 1099 -5.28 27.93 16.88
CA SER A 1099 -4.74 28.67 18.02
C SER A 1099 -5.78 28.77 19.12
N GLU A 1100 -5.45 28.29 20.32
CA GLU A 1100 -6.28 28.46 21.51
C GLU A 1100 -6.14 29.91 22.01
N LEU A 1101 -7.27 30.53 22.36
CA LEU A 1101 -7.30 31.87 22.93
C LEU A 1101 -7.23 31.76 24.45
N GLU A 1102 -6.39 32.58 25.08
CA GLU A 1102 -6.28 32.67 26.55
C GLU A 1102 -7.61 33.10 27.18
N PHE A 1103 -8.32 34.02 26.52
CA PHE A 1103 -9.65 34.49 26.94
C PHE A 1103 -10.69 34.11 25.88
N ALA A 1104 -11.14 32.85 25.92
CA ALA A 1104 -12.10 32.30 24.96
C ALA A 1104 -13.52 32.90 25.09
N ASP A 1105 -13.88 33.42 26.25
CA ASP A 1105 -15.24 33.88 26.55
C ASP A 1105 -15.57 35.26 25.98
N ASN A 1106 -14.55 36.05 25.60
CA ASN A 1106 -14.74 37.43 25.14
C ASN A 1106 -14.59 37.53 23.61
N VAL A 1107 -15.73 37.72 22.92
CA VAL A 1107 -15.81 37.88 21.47
C VAL A 1107 -15.00 39.08 20.96
N ASN A 1108 -14.92 40.18 21.73
CA ASN A 1108 -14.17 41.37 21.32
C ASN A 1108 -12.67 41.11 21.32
N ILE A 1109 -12.17 40.39 22.34
CA ILE A 1109 -10.75 39.98 22.39
C ILE A 1109 -10.45 39.02 21.23
N ALA A 1110 -11.34 38.07 20.95
CA ALA A 1110 -11.19 37.18 19.80
C ALA A 1110 -11.12 37.94 18.47
N ARG A 1111 -11.93 39.00 18.29
CA ARG A 1111 -11.89 39.88 17.10
C ARG A 1111 -10.60 40.69 17.01
N MET A 1112 -10.15 41.27 18.13
CA MET A 1112 -8.87 42.00 18.18
C MET A 1112 -7.69 41.10 17.79
N VAL A 1113 -7.61 39.89 18.36
CA VAL A 1113 -6.54 38.93 18.06
C VAL A 1113 -6.63 38.49 16.60
N LYS A 1114 -7.83 38.20 16.10
CA LYS A 1114 -8.06 37.89 14.68
C LYS A 1114 -7.55 39.01 13.77
N GLY A 1115 -7.90 40.26 14.04
CA GLY A 1115 -7.50 41.42 13.24
C GLY A 1115 -5.98 41.66 13.21
N ARG A 1116 -5.25 41.26 14.26
CA ARG A 1116 -3.78 41.34 14.31
C ARG A 1116 -3.08 40.25 13.49
N ILE A 1117 -3.71 39.09 13.30
CA ILE A 1117 -3.14 37.95 12.56
C ILE A 1117 -3.57 37.97 11.09
N GLU A 1118 -4.81 38.39 10.83
CA GLU A 1118 -5.37 38.46 9.48
C GLU A 1118 -4.63 39.53 8.66
N LYS A 1119 -4.15 39.13 7.47
CA LYS A 1119 -3.46 40.05 6.58
C LYS A 1119 -4.45 41.08 6.02
N THR A 1120 -4.36 42.30 6.53
CA THR A 1120 -5.05 43.45 5.97
C THR A 1120 -4.21 44.12 4.89
N VAL A 1121 -4.81 44.44 3.74
CA VAL A 1121 -4.12 45.17 2.66
C VAL A 1121 -4.52 46.64 2.67
N LEU A 1122 -3.64 47.52 2.18
CA LEU A 1122 -3.90 48.96 2.17
C LEU A 1122 -5.23 49.32 1.48
N GLY A 1123 -5.61 48.62 0.41
CA GLY A 1123 -6.88 48.84 -0.28
C GLY A 1123 -8.14 48.49 0.55
N GLN A 1124 -8.02 47.72 1.63
CA GLN A 1124 -9.15 47.43 2.53
C GLN A 1124 -9.36 48.51 3.60
N VAL A 1125 -8.31 49.28 3.92
CA VAL A 1125 -8.32 50.34 4.95
C VAL A 1125 -8.26 51.75 4.36
N ALA A 1126 -7.92 51.90 3.07
CA ALA A 1126 -7.92 53.18 2.38
C ALA A 1126 -9.30 53.50 1.82
N LYS A 1127 -9.85 54.66 2.18
CA LYS A 1127 -11.06 55.24 1.57
C LYS A 1127 -10.82 55.60 0.11
N SER A 1128 -9.64 56.15 -0.21
CA SER A 1128 -9.23 56.41 -1.59
C SER A 1128 -7.70 56.52 -1.73
N ILE A 1129 -7.20 56.19 -2.92
CA ILE A 1129 -5.79 56.40 -3.32
C ILE A 1129 -5.84 57.25 -4.59
N LYS A 1130 -5.35 58.49 -4.52
CA LYS A 1130 -5.41 59.46 -5.62
C LYS A 1130 -4.01 59.90 -6.01
N ILE A 1131 -3.78 60.10 -7.30
CA ILE A 1131 -2.58 60.78 -7.79
C ILE A 1131 -2.93 62.26 -7.92
N VAL A 1132 -2.27 63.10 -7.14
CA VAL A 1132 -2.44 64.55 -7.21
C VAL A 1132 -1.22 65.11 -7.92
N MET A 1133 -1.44 65.64 -9.13
CA MET A 1133 -0.42 66.31 -9.92
C MET A 1133 -0.58 67.82 -9.76
N THR A 1134 0.43 68.47 -9.22
CA THR A 1134 0.58 69.92 -9.20
C THR A 1134 1.65 70.33 -10.20
N SER A 1135 1.71 71.60 -10.59
CA SER A 1135 2.70 72.12 -11.55
C SER A 1135 4.17 71.92 -11.12
N ARG A 1136 4.43 71.60 -9.84
CA ARG A 1136 5.76 71.39 -9.27
C ARG A 1136 6.03 69.96 -8.81
N LEU A 1137 5.00 69.17 -8.46
CA LEU A 1137 5.14 67.85 -7.82
C LEU A 1137 3.97 66.91 -8.20
N ALA A 1138 4.27 65.63 -8.40
CA ALA A 1138 3.27 64.55 -8.49
C ALA A 1138 3.36 63.69 -7.22
N SER A 1139 2.27 63.60 -6.47
CA SER A 1139 2.20 62.83 -5.22
C SER A 1139 1.05 61.82 -5.24
N VAL A 1140 1.22 60.71 -4.52
CA VAL A 1140 0.15 59.74 -4.27
C VAL A 1140 -0.42 60.05 -2.89
N VAL A 1141 -1.66 60.50 -2.83
CA VAL A 1141 -2.38 60.81 -1.58
C VAL A 1141 -3.25 59.61 -1.22
N ILE A 1142 -3.01 59.04 -0.04
CA ILE A 1142 -3.77 57.92 0.51
C ILE A 1142 -4.61 58.46 1.65
N THR A 1143 -5.93 58.34 1.54
CA THR A 1143 -6.88 58.70 2.62
C THR A 1143 -7.34 57.43 3.31
N LEU A 1144 -7.11 57.30 4.61
CA LEU A 1144 -7.54 56.16 5.41
C LEU A 1144 -9.01 56.27 5.83
N ASP A 1145 -9.70 55.15 5.91
CA ASP A 1145 -11.07 55.02 6.39
C ASP A 1145 -11.07 54.68 7.88
N MET A 1146 -11.11 55.72 8.74
CA MET A 1146 -10.98 55.55 10.18
C MET A 1146 -12.16 54.84 10.83
N GLU A 1147 -13.37 54.96 10.26
CA GLU A 1147 -14.58 54.25 10.74
C GLU A 1147 -14.39 52.74 10.58
N ARG A 1148 -13.95 52.30 9.39
CA ARG A 1148 -13.69 50.89 9.09
C ARG A 1148 -12.56 50.30 9.93
N ILE A 1149 -11.54 51.10 10.24
CA ILE A 1149 -10.42 50.70 11.11
C ILE A 1149 -10.90 50.49 12.56
N GLN A 1150 -11.76 51.37 13.08
CA GLN A 1150 -12.33 51.25 14.42
C GLN A 1150 -13.30 50.06 14.54
N ASP A 1151 -14.19 49.86 13.56
CA ASP A 1151 -15.13 48.74 13.51
C ASP A 1151 -14.41 47.38 13.47
N ALA A 1152 -13.30 47.30 12.74
CA ALA A 1152 -12.45 46.12 12.66
C ALA A 1152 -11.51 45.96 13.86
N GLN A 1153 -11.51 46.91 14.82
CA GLN A 1153 -10.64 46.96 16.00
C GLN A 1153 -9.15 46.85 15.64
N LEU A 1154 -8.75 47.47 14.53
CA LEU A 1154 -7.37 47.50 14.05
C LEU A 1154 -6.63 48.70 14.66
N TYR A 1155 -5.45 48.47 15.24
CA TYR A 1155 -4.59 49.53 15.77
C TYR A 1155 -3.65 50.05 14.67
N ILE A 1156 -4.23 50.71 13.65
CA ILE A 1156 -3.50 51.26 12.49
C ILE A 1156 -3.71 52.77 12.43
N ASP A 1157 -2.63 53.53 12.31
CA ASP A 1157 -2.65 54.98 12.06
C ASP A 1157 -1.89 55.32 10.76
N ALA A 1158 -1.90 56.60 10.37
CA ALA A 1158 -1.19 57.06 9.17
C ALA A 1158 0.33 56.85 9.24
N ASN A 1159 0.91 56.80 10.44
CA ASN A 1159 2.34 56.63 10.65
C ASN A 1159 2.77 55.17 10.45
N ILE A 1160 2.01 54.21 11.00
CA ILE A 1160 2.20 52.76 10.81
C ILE A 1160 2.07 52.41 9.32
N VAL A 1161 1.12 53.02 8.60
CA VAL A 1161 1.00 52.82 7.15
C VAL A 1161 2.22 53.37 6.42
N LYS A 1162 2.68 54.58 6.76
CA LYS A 1162 3.91 55.16 6.20
C LYS A 1162 5.12 54.26 6.43
N GLU A 1163 5.34 53.78 7.65
CA GLU A 1163 6.42 52.86 8.00
C GLU A 1163 6.33 51.54 7.22
N SER A 1164 5.13 50.96 7.13
CA SER A 1164 4.88 49.72 6.38
C SER A 1164 5.21 49.86 4.89
N ILE A 1165 4.92 51.02 4.29
CA ILE A 1165 5.27 51.33 2.89
C ILE A 1165 6.79 51.45 2.74
N LEU A 1166 7.46 52.15 3.65
CA LEU A 1166 8.92 52.34 3.62
C LEU A 1166 9.69 51.02 3.81
N GLN A 1167 9.21 50.13 4.67
CA GLN A 1167 9.82 48.82 4.92
C GLN A 1167 9.62 47.83 3.76
N THR A 1168 8.73 48.13 2.80
CA THR A 1168 8.43 47.21 1.69
C THR A 1168 9.59 47.18 0.68
N PRO A 1169 10.36 46.07 0.56
CA PRO A 1169 11.65 46.05 -0.15
C PRO A 1169 11.57 46.27 -1.66
N LYS A 1170 10.38 46.11 -2.25
CA LYS A 1170 10.15 46.31 -3.69
C LYS A 1170 9.97 47.78 -4.09
N ILE A 1171 9.61 48.65 -3.14
CA ILE A 1171 9.17 50.02 -3.42
C ILE A 1171 10.35 51.03 -3.38
N LYS A 1172 11.50 50.67 -2.77
CA LYS A 1172 12.76 51.44 -2.76
C LYS A 1172 12.60 52.94 -2.41
N LEU A 1173 11.63 53.30 -1.58
CA LEU A 1173 11.45 54.67 -1.09
C LEU A 1173 12.36 54.94 0.12
N LYS A 1174 12.94 56.13 0.17
CA LYS A 1174 13.66 56.66 1.36
C LYS A 1174 12.70 57.44 2.25
N GLU A 1175 12.98 57.60 3.55
CA GLU A 1175 12.15 58.33 4.52
C GLU A 1175 11.70 59.73 4.05
N GLN A 1176 12.55 60.39 3.27
CA GLN A 1176 12.34 61.73 2.67
C GLN A 1176 11.13 61.80 1.72
N HIS A 1177 10.64 60.65 1.23
CA HIS A 1177 9.54 60.57 0.26
C HIS A 1177 8.17 60.34 0.90
N GLY A 1178 8.07 60.20 2.22
CA GLY A 1178 6.81 59.98 2.93
C GLY A 1178 6.46 61.13 3.87
N ALA A 1179 5.34 61.82 3.64
CA ALA A 1179 4.77 62.80 4.56
C ALA A 1179 3.42 62.27 5.09
N SER A 1180 3.25 62.22 6.41
CA SER A 1180 1.97 61.95 7.08
C SER A 1180 1.42 63.25 7.64
N SER A 1181 0.16 63.56 7.35
CA SER A 1181 -0.55 64.73 7.90
C SER A 1181 -1.72 64.26 8.75
N SER A 1182 -1.67 64.53 10.05
CA SER A 1182 -2.75 64.28 10.99
C SER A 1182 -3.64 65.53 11.11
N TYR A 1183 -4.46 65.80 10.11
CA TYR A 1183 -5.54 66.78 10.25
C TYR A 1183 -6.81 66.04 10.67
N GLY A 1184 -7.18 66.20 11.94
CA GLY A 1184 -8.49 65.81 12.44
C GLY A 1184 -9.55 66.78 11.91
N HIS A 1185 -10.57 66.23 11.28
CA HIS A 1185 -11.91 66.81 11.22
C HIS A 1185 -12.91 65.73 11.62
#